data_AF-A0A977PUH0-F1
#
_entry.id   AF-A0A977PUH0-F1
#
_cell.length_a   1.000
_cell.length_b   1.000
_cell.length_c   1.000
_cell.angle_alpha   90.00
_cell.angle_beta   90.00
_cell.angle_gamma   90.00
#
_symmetry.space_group_name_H-M   'P 1'
#
loop_
_entity.id
_entity.type
_entity.pdbx_description
1 polymer ?
#
loop_
_entity_poly.entity_id
_entity_poly.type
_entity_poly.pdbx_seq_one_letter_code
_entity_poly.pdbx_strand_id
1 'polypeptide(L)'
;MISKSKPQLSGALRISRLPHQGQTQTVKDHLLETGAIAARNLEHLSQINLLVISLAQTAGHWHDLGKFSNEWQSYLNQGIPKKSPGHAKQGAILAFQQKCYPVASAILGHHAGLHNWTNVDSLQEKLKNKSDWDGIKAIAEQEFSPEFFQAPDYSLKDSKNEISKDELLTRIIFSALIDADHESVARFMGTWQEPQTVSLETIRDRFENYVQKLTKNSESSPINQIRTDIYQTCRQSALNEPGFFRLSTPTGGGKTLSAMIFALDHAIHNQQNRIIYCPPYTSIIEQSADIYRQACGEDVVLEHHSGVIFENEEELKNYEIASQRWDYPIIVTTTVQFFESLFSRHPSQCRKVHRITNSVIVLDEIQVLPEKYLAPIMQILRELVEDWHCTVVFCSATQPWYGVLKPPTFEDIIPPQKRDQHFAILGQRVHYHYQPTPWTWEDLLRDIQQNQHPNALIVVSRKKAAKTGFEALSLLGNCYHLSTNLYAQHRRQIIQEIKQRLKEKLPTFLISTQLVEAGVDLDFDAGYRLITGLDSIIQTAGRINRNHRPSSSPLTIFDLENCERLPSDRQRILYTQKKLEDLQKQNKIQALDQEENCSGYFKTLFTAKHTQSSNQVNNFDEEDINSKRLNYEFKKVSEAFKLIEENNKIDVIITRDRRASELINKLKSDNFLNQKEWRELYQYSVSVTTAIAQAKGEIINQNVCLWKGDYDQSLGLISTN
;
A
#
# COMPACT_ATOMS: atom_id res chain seq x y z
N MET A 1 -56.14 51.05 4.77
CA MET A 1 -56.07 50.34 6.06
C MET A 1 -56.55 48.92 5.83
N ILE A 2 -55.65 47.94 5.96
CA ILE A 2 -55.82 46.60 6.54
C ILE A 2 -54.43 45.99 6.44
N SER A 3 -53.70 46.10 7.55
CA SER A 3 -52.57 45.25 7.86
C SER A 3 -53.09 43.88 8.31
N LYS A 4 -52.17 42.90 8.32
CA LYS A 4 -52.19 41.53 8.88
C LYS A 4 -52.00 40.51 7.77
N SER A 5 -50.95 39.70 7.72
CA SER A 5 -49.78 39.55 8.58
C SER A 5 -48.84 38.63 7.79
N LYS A 6 -47.62 39.09 7.49
CA LYS A 6 -46.54 38.15 7.18
C LYS A 6 -46.39 37.23 8.39
N PRO A 7 -46.24 35.91 8.21
CA PRO A 7 -45.89 35.06 9.34
C PRO A 7 -44.55 35.57 9.89
N GLN A 8 -44.56 35.94 11.18
CA GLN A 8 -43.37 36.09 11.98
C GLN A 8 -42.57 34.79 11.86
N LEU A 9 -41.31 34.88 11.45
CA LEU A 9 -40.36 33.77 11.56
C LEU A 9 -40.06 33.56 13.05
N SER A 10 -40.93 32.80 13.73
CA SER A 10 -40.55 32.01 14.90
C SER A 10 -39.41 31.07 14.50
N GLY A 11 -38.43 30.83 15.38
CA GLY A 11 -37.23 30.00 15.17
C GLY A 11 -37.43 28.85 14.19
N ALA A 12 -37.05 29.08 12.93
CA ALA A 12 -37.16 28.07 11.88
C ALA A 12 -36.00 27.08 12.06
N LEU A 13 -36.34 25.80 12.23
CA LEU A 13 -35.40 24.68 12.22
C LEU A 13 -34.43 24.82 11.05
N ARG A 14 -33.13 24.88 11.35
CA ARG A 14 -32.09 25.00 10.34
C ARG A 14 -31.88 23.64 9.70
N ILE A 15 -32.00 23.55 8.37
CA ILE A 15 -31.82 22.29 7.64
C ILE A 15 -30.37 22.13 7.17
N SER A 16 -29.83 20.92 7.29
CA SER A 16 -28.45 20.62 6.88
C SER A 16 -28.31 20.54 5.36
N ARG A 17 -29.31 19.96 4.71
CA ARG A 17 -29.32 19.58 3.29
C ARG A 17 -30.75 19.58 2.75
N LEU A 18 -30.91 19.45 1.43
CA LEU A 18 -32.23 19.33 0.81
C LEU A 18 -32.97 18.09 1.34
N PRO A 19 -34.30 18.18 1.55
CA PRO A 19 -35.11 17.02 1.93
C PRO A 19 -34.97 15.87 0.93
N HIS A 20 -34.97 14.64 1.44
CA HIS A 20 -34.88 13.42 0.63
C HIS A 20 -36.04 12.49 1.00
N GLN A 21 -36.81 12.04 0.01
CA GLN A 21 -37.98 11.16 0.21
C GLN A 21 -38.95 11.65 1.30
N GLY A 22 -39.14 12.98 1.41
CA GLY A 22 -40.01 13.58 2.43
C GLY A 22 -39.40 13.71 3.83
N GLN A 23 -38.17 13.22 4.05
CA GLN A 23 -37.43 13.39 5.29
C GLN A 23 -36.57 14.65 5.25
N THR A 24 -36.44 15.32 6.40
CA THR A 24 -35.58 16.49 6.60
C THR A 24 -34.57 16.18 7.69
N GLN A 25 -33.28 16.41 7.42
CA GLN A 25 -32.23 16.38 8.45
C GLN A 25 -31.92 17.80 8.89
N THR A 26 -32.10 18.09 10.18
CA THR A 26 -31.71 19.39 10.74
C THR A 26 -30.19 19.49 10.83
N VAL A 27 -29.65 20.71 10.95
CA VAL A 27 -28.23 20.90 11.23
C VAL A 27 -27.88 20.25 12.56
N LYS A 28 -28.74 20.40 13.58
CA LYS A 28 -28.55 19.78 14.89
C LYS A 28 -28.43 18.26 14.82
N ASP A 29 -29.38 17.58 14.17
CA ASP A 29 -29.39 16.12 14.07
C ASP A 29 -28.15 15.61 13.35
N HIS A 30 -27.76 16.28 12.25
CA HIS A 30 -26.58 15.93 11.50
C HIS A 30 -25.29 16.08 12.34
N LEU A 31 -25.12 17.19 13.05
CA LEU A 31 -23.93 17.41 13.88
C LEU A 31 -23.83 16.38 15.00
N LEU A 32 -24.93 16.09 15.70
CA LEU A 32 -24.97 15.08 16.76
C LEU A 32 -24.72 13.66 16.24
N GLU A 33 -25.32 13.30 15.10
CA GLU A 33 -25.10 12.00 14.47
C GLU A 33 -23.65 11.85 13.99
N THR A 34 -23.10 12.83 13.29
CA THR A 34 -21.70 12.82 12.83
C THR A 34 -20.74 12.74 14.01
N GLY A 35 -20.99 13.50 15.10
CA GLY A 35 -20.18 13.41 16.32
C GLY A 35 -20.23 12.01 16.95
N ALA A 36 -21.41 11.42 17.08
CA ALA A 36 -21.57 10.08 17.62
C ALA A 36 -20.87 9.01 16.76
N ILE A 37 -20.98 9.10 15.43
CA ILE A 37 -20.30 8.17 14.50
C ILE A 37 -18.77 8.34 14.59
N ALA A 38 -18.27 9.58 14.62
CA ALA A 38 -16.84 9.86 14.73
C ALA A 38 -16.25 9.29 16.04
N ALA A 39 -16.98 9.42 17.15
CA ALA A 39 -16.62 8.83 18.43
C ALA A 39 -16.60 7.30 18.37
N ARG A 40 -17.68 6.69 17.87
CA ARG A 40 -17.84 5.24 17.73
C ARG A 40 -16.72 4.63 16.87
N ASN A 41 -16.31 5.31 15.81
CA ASN A 41 -15.23 4.86 14.92
C ASN A 41 -13.87 4.73 15.61
N LEU A 42 -13.70 5.31 16.80
CA LEU A 42 -12.50 5.27 17.63
C LEU A 42 -12.73 4.65 19.02
N GLU A 43 -13.91 4.08 19.28
CA GLU A 43 -14.29 3.54 20.58
C GLU A 43 -13.37 2.41 21.06
N HIS A 44 -12.78 1.66 20.13
CA HIS A 44 -11.77 0.64 20.42
C HIS A 44 -10.49 1.21 21.05
N LEU A 45 -10.26 2.52 20.97
CA LEU A 45 -9.14 3.19 21.63
C LEU A 45 -9.48 3.65 23.06
N SER A 46 -10.69 3.36 23.57
CA SER A 46 -11.13 3.82 24.89
C SER A 46 -10.23 3.37 26.04
N GLN A 47 -9.62 2.19 25.92
CA GLN A 47 -8.67 1.67 26.92
C GLN A 47 -7.29 2.33 26.83
N ILE A 48 -6.98 3.01 25.73
CA ILE A 48 -5.67 3.60 25.44
C ILE A 48 -5.72 5.12 25.67
N ASN A 49 -6.69 5.80 25.05
CA ASN A 49 -6.77 7.26 25.08
C ASN A 49 -8.21 7.77 24.84
N LEU A 50 -8.95 7.98 25.93
CA LEU A 50 -10.29 8.56 25.91
C LEU A 50 -10.35 9.96 25.27
N LEU A 51 -9.26 10.74 25.34
CA LEU A 51 -9.22 12.09 24.78
C LEU A 51 -9.41 12.08 23.27
N VAL A 52 -8.87 11.07 22.56
CA VAL A 52 -9.00 10.97 21.09
C VAL A 52 -10.47 10.82 20.68
N ILE A 53 -11.23 10.02 21.43
CA ILE A 53 -12.67 9.82 21.18
C ILE A 53 -13.41 11.14 21.32
N SER A 54 -13.14 11.88 22.41
CA SER A 54 -13.73 13.20 22.65
C SER A 54 -13.35 14.19 21.56
N LEU A 55 -12.10 14.22 21.11
CA LEU A 55 -11.65 15.10 20.04
C LEU A 55 -12.34 14.79 18.70
N ALA A 56 -12.49 13.51 18.35
CA ALA A 56 -13.22 13.09 17.15
C ALA A 56 -14.71 13.44 17.23
N GLN A 57 -15.32 13.23 18.41
CA GLN A 57 -16.70 13.63 18.67
C GLN A 57 -16.90 15.14 18.49
N THR A 58 -16.02 15.95 19.09
CA THR A 58 -16.03 17.41 18.96
C THR A 58 -15.85 17.84 17.50
N ALA A 59 -14.97 17.19 16.74
CA ALA A 59 -14.81 17.45 15.32
C ALA A 59 -16.12 17.22 14.56
N GLY A 60 -16.81 16.10 14.80
CA GLY A 60 -18.11 15.81 14.20
C GLY A 60 -19.21 16.79 14.62
N HIS A 61 -19.27 17.14 15.91
CA HIS A 61 -20.21 18.12 16.44
C HIS A 61 -20.02 19.52 15.82
N TRP A 62 -18.81 19.91 15.46
CA TRP A 62 -18.53 21.30 15.09
C TRP A 62 -18.28 21.53 13.60
N HIS A 63 -18.00 20.49 12.81
CA HIS A 63 -17.49 20.65 11.43
C HIS A 63 -18.37 21.53 10.53
N ASP A 64 -19.69 21.46 10.71
CA ASP A 64 -20.70 22.06 9.85
C ASP A 64 -21.50 23.19 10.53
N LEU A 65 -20.98 23.76 11.62
CA LEU A 65 -21.63 24.88 12.32
C LEU A 65 -21.93 26.08 11.40
N GLY A 66 -21.18 26.26 10.30
CA GLY A 66 -21.47 27.29 9.31
C GLY A 66 -22.84 27.14 8.60
N LYS A 67 -23.45 25.95 8.62
CA LYS A 67 -24.79 25.70 8.05
C LYS A 67 -25.93 26.40 8.80
N PHE A 68 -25.68 26.86 10.03
CA PHE A 68 -26.61 27.72 10.78
C PHE A 68 -26.75 29.13 10.16
N SER A 69 -25.82 29.55 9.29
CA SER A 69 -25.87 30.86 8.64
C SER A 69 -27.14 31.07 7.80
N ASN A 70 -27.62 32.32 7.75
CA ASN A 70 -28.74 32.69 6.87
C ASN A 70 -28.40 32.51 5.38
N GLU A 71 -27.13 32.67 5.03
CA GLU A 71 -26.61 32.49 3.67
C GLU A 71 -26.73 31.03 3.22
N TRP A 72 -26.39 30.07 4.09
CA TRP A 72 -26.56 28.64 3.81
C TRP A 72 -28.04 28.25 3.64
N GLN A 73 -28.91 28.71 4.54
CA GLN A 73 -30.34 28.41 4.44
C GLN A 73 -30.97 29.03 3.18
N SER A 74 -30.55 30.23 2.80
CA SER A 74 -30.97 30.87 1.54
C SER A 74 -30.46 30.12 0.32
N TYR A 75 -29.25 29.56 0.38
CA TYR A 75 -28.67 28.73 -0.67
C TYR A 75 -29.47 27.44 -0.91
N LEU A 76 -29.90 26.74 0.15
CA LEU A 76 -30.74 25.54 0.03
C LEU A 76 -32.12 25.86 -0.56
N ASN A 77 -32.75 26.96 -0.12
CA ASN A 77 -34.08 27.35 -0.59
C ASN A 77 -34.14 27.77 -2.07
N GLN A 78 -33.02 28.14 -2.68
CA GLN A 78 -32.93 28.56 -4.09
C GLN A 78 -32.77 27.40 -5.09
N GLY A 79 -32.81 26.13 -4.64
CA GLY A 79 -32.80 24.97 -5.53
C GLY A 79 -31.43 24.63 -6.15
N ILE A 80 -30.33 25.02 -5.51
CA ILE A 80 -28.92 24.73 -5.85
C ILE A 80 -28.51 25.01 -7.33
N PRO A 81 -28.13 26.26 -7.67
CA PRO A 81 -27.33 26.52 -8.87
C PRO A 81 -26.08 27.42 -8.65
N LYS A 82 -25.71 27.77 -7.40
CA LYS A 82 -24.59 28.69 -7.08
C LYS A 82 -23.40 27.98 -6.41
N LYS A 83 -22.22 28.63 -6.44
CA LYS A 83 -21.06 28.30 -5.59
C LYS A 83 -21.50 28.30 -4.12
N SER A 84 -21.21 27.21 -3.40
CA SER A 84 -21.48 27.08 -1.96
C SER A 84 -20.88 28.26 -1.17
N PRO A 85 -21.59 28.83 -0.18
CA PRO A 85 -21.07 29.91 0.65
C PRO A 85 -19.91 29.45 1.56
N GLY A 86 -19.64 28.13 1.63
CA GLY A 86 -18.70 27.53 2.56
C GLY A 86 -19.25 27.46 3.98
N HIS A 87 -18.98 26.36 4.69
CA HIS A 87 -19.53 26.13 6.04
C HIS A 87 -18.51 25.57 7.05
N ALA A 88 -17.32 25.20 6.59
CA ALA A 88 -16.31 24.54 7.42
C ALA A 88 -15.60 25.49 8.42
N LYS A 89 -15.55 26.80 8.14
CA LYS A 89 -14.67 27.71 8.88
C LYS A 89 -15.12 27.99 10.31
N GLN A 90 -16.43 28.04 10.55
CA GLN A 90 -17.02 28.45 11.83
C GLN A 90 -16.65 27.47 12.96
N GLY A 91 -16.79 26.17 12.72
CA GLY A 91 -16.36 25.16 13.68
C GLY A 91 -14.85 25.17 13.93
N ALA A 92 -14.05 25.39 12.88
CA ALA A 92 -12.61 25.50 13.02
C ALA A 92 -12.18 26.72 13.85
N ILE A 93 -12.88 27.86 13.72
CA ILE A 93 -12.65 29.06 14.53
C ILE A 93 -12.94 28.78 16.01
N LEU A 94 -14.06 28.13 16.32
CA LEU A 94 -14.41 27.76 17.69
C LEU A 94 -13.34 26.85 18.32
N ALA A 95 -12.92 25.80 17.61
CA ALA A 95 -11.86 24.91 18.07
C ALA A 95 -10.53 25.64 18.26
N PHE A 96 -10.17 26.55 17.35
CA PHE A 96 -8.95 27.34 17.44
C PHE A 96 -8.94 28.30 18.64
N GLN A 97 -10.05 29.00 18.90
CA GLN A 97 -10.20 29.90 20.05
C GLN A 97 -10.01 29.17 21.39
N GLN A 98 -10.37 27.89 21.42
CA GLN A 98 -10.21 27.00 22.58
C GLN A 98 -8.90 26.20 22.55
N LYS A 99 -7.96 26.55 21.66
CA LYS A 99 -6.64 25.90 21.52
C LYS A 99 -6.70 24.40 21.18
N CYS A 100 -7.81 23.93 20.65
CA CYS A 100 -8.00 22.56 20.18
C CYS A 100 -7.56 22.43 18.71
N TYR A 101 -6.25 22.56 18.46
CA TYR A 101 -5.71 22.69 17.10
C TYR A 101 -5.90 21.47 16.19
N PRO A 102 -5.79 20.22 16.65
CA PRO A 102 -6.07 19.06 15.81
C PRO A 102 -7.50 19.07 15.27
N VAL A 103 -8.48 19.40 16.13
CA VAL A 103 -9.90 19.53 15.74
C VAL A 103 -10.08 20.71 14.78
N ALA A 104 -9.48 21.86 15.06
CA ALA A 104 -9.53 23.01 14.16
C ALA A 104 -8.99 22.67 12.76
N SER A 105 -7.87 21.94 12.69
CA SER A 105 -7.24 21.54 11.44
C SER A 105 -8.08 20.52 10.67
N ALA A 106 -8.61 19.50 11.37
CA ALA A 106 -9.49 18.49 10.80
C ALA A 106 -10.76 19.12 10.20
N ILE A 107 -11.43 19.98 10.97
CA ILE A 107 -12.62 20.71 10.50
C ILE A 107 -12.29 21.61 9.33
N LEU A 108 -11.20 22.39 9.37
CA LEU A 108 -10.86 23.26 8.25
C LEU A 108 -10.61 22.47 6.95
N GLY A 109 -10.05 21.27 7.06
CA GLY A 109 -9.68 20.43 5.94
C GLY A 109 -10.77 19.52 5.38
N HIS A 110 -11.91 19.29 6.04
CA HIS A 110 -12.78 18.13 5.73
C HIS A 110 -13.29 18.05 4.28
N HIS A 111 -13.43 19.18 3.58
CA HIS A 111 -13.73 19.21 2.13
C HIS A 111 -12.51 19.33 1.22
N ALA A 112 -11.50 20.12 1.61
CA ALA A 112 -10.40 20.53 0.74
C ALA A 112 -9.09 19.75 0.97
N GLY A 113 -9.00 18.98 2.05
CA GLY A 113 -7.80 18.32 2.55
C GLY A 113 -7.00 19.13 3.59
N LEU A 114 -6.21 18.43 4.40
CA LEU A 114 -5.43 19.00 5.52
C LEU A 114 -4.44 20.08 5.08
N HIS A 115 -4.61 21.30 5.56
CA HIS A 115 -3.81 22.47 5.18
C HIS A 115 -2.50 22.58 5.97
N ASN A 116 -1.44 23.14 5.37
CA ASN A 116 -0.20 23.45 6.13
C ASN A 116 -0.47 24.46 7.24
N TRP A 117 0.08 24.26 8.44
CA TRP A 117 0.12 25.31 9.45
C TRP A 117 1.37 25.14 10.32
N THR A 118 2.44 25.83 9.96
CA THR A 118 3.75 25.70 10.63
C THR A 118 3.78 26.26 12.05
N ASN A 119 2.78 27.05 12.41
CA ASN A 119 2.55 27.56 13.75
C ASN A 119 1.08 27.99 13.92
N VAL A 120 0.71 28.31 15.16
CA VAL A 120 -0.62 28.80 15.53
C VAL A 120 -1.03 30.04 14.70
N ASP A 121 -0.11 30.95 14.42
CA ASP A 121 -0.39 32.17 13.64
C ASP A 121 -0.78 31.86 12.19
N SER A 122 -0.11 30.91 11.55
CA SER A 122 -0.40 30.49 10.18
C SER A 122 -1.75 29.77 10.06
N LEU A 123 -2.16 29.02 11.10
CA LEU A 123 -3.52 28.47 11.19
C LEU A 123 -4.53 29.59 11.39
N GLN A 124 -4.22 30.57 12.25
CA GLN A 124 -5.05 31.75 12.47
C GLN A 124 -5.27 32.53 11.17
N GLU A 125 -4.24 32.74 10.35
CA GLU A 125 -4.33 33.42 9.05
C GLU A 125 -5.30 32.73 8.08
N LYS A 126 -5.35 31.40 8.09
CA LYS A 126 -6.31 30.64 7.26
C LYS A 126 -7.75 30.80 7.73
N LEU A 127 -7.92 31.08 9.02
CA LEU A 127 -9.21 31.39 9.65
C LEU A 127 -9.57 32.88 9.53
N LYS A 128 -8.60 33.78 9.25
CA LYS A 128 -8.84 35.21 9.01
C LYS A 128 -9.52 35.43 7.66
N ASN A 129 -10.84 35.65 7.67
CA ASN A 129 -11.62 36.42 6.69
C ASN A 129 -13.13 36.28 7.00
N LYS A 130 -13.81 37.40 7.32
CA LYS A 130 -15.28 37.63 7.28
C LYS A 130 -16.21 36.42 7.52
N SER A 131 -16.01 35.63 8.57
CA SER A 131 -17.07 34.74 9.05
C SER A 131 -17.71 35.37 10.27
N ASP A 132 -19.01 35.64 10.19
CA ASP A 132 -19.84 36.05 11.33
C ASP A 132 -20.02 34.87 12.30
N TRP A 133 -18.96 34.49 13.02
CA TRP A 133 -19.04 33.41 13.99
C TRP A 133 -19.96 33.80 15.15
N ASP A 134 -19.84 35.02 15.69
CA ASP A 134 -20.64 35.44 16.84
C ASP A 134 -22.15 35.41 16.54
N GLY A 135 -22.58 35.87 15.36
CA GLY A 135 -23.97 35.79 14.92
C GLY A 135 -24.43 34.36 14.67
N ILE A 136 -23.61 33.52 14.04
CA ILE A 136 -23.91 32.10 13.81
C ILE A 136 -24.00 31.33 15.13
N LYS A 137 -23.10 31.61 16.07
CA LYS A 137 -23.06 31.00 17.40
C LYS A 137 -24.32 31.34 18.18
N ALA A 138 -24.76 32.60 18.17
CA ALA A 138 -25.99 33.03 18.84
C ALA A 138 -27.25 32.33 18.29
N ILE A 139 -27.25 31.91 17.03
CA ILE A 139 -28.32 31.08 16.45
C ILE A 139 -28.18 29.63 16.94
N ALA A 140 -26.98 29.06 16.89
CA ALA A 140 -26.73 27.69 17.32
C ALA A 140 -26.98 27.47 18.83
N GLU A 141 -26.70 28.47 19.67
CA GLU A 141 -26.96 28.47 21.13
C GLU A 141 -28.47 28.40 21.47
N GLN A 142 -29.36 28.61 20.49
CA GLN A 142 -30.81 28.37 20.67
C GLN A 142 -31.16 26.87 20.58
N GLU A 143 -30.32 26.07 19.94
CA GLU A 143 -30.55 24.64 19.69
C GLU A 143 -29.67 23.71 20.55
N PHE A 144 -28.55 24.22 21.07
CA PHE A 144 -27.56 23.48 21.86
C PHE A 144 -27.30 24.12 23.23
N SER A 145 -26.93 23.29 24.20
CA SER A 145 -26.53 23.77 25.53
C SER A 145 -25.11 24.37 25.51
N PRO A 146 -24.73 25.20 26.49
CA PRO A 146 -23.39 25.80 26.55
C PRO A 146 -22.24 24.77 26.51
N GLU A 147 -22.45 23.58 27.08
CA GLU A 147 -21.46 22.50 27.14
C GLU A 147 -21.10 21.97 25.74
N PHE A 148 -22.03 22.02 24.78
CA PHE A 148 -21.78 21.60 23.40
C PHE A 148 -20.65 22.41 22.75
N PHE A 149 -20.48 23.67 23.15
CA PHE A 149 -19.47 24.58 22.62
C PHE A 149 -18.16 24.55 23.39
N GLN A 150 -17.98 23.62 24.34
CA GLN A 150 -16.74 23.46 25.09
C GLN A 150 -15.88 22.36 24.49
N ALA A 151 -14.62 22.66 24.22
CA ALA A 151 -13.65 21.67 23.76
C ALA A 151 -13.23 20.77 24.93
N PRO A 152 -12.89 19.50 24.66
CA PRO A 152 -12.23 18.68 25.66
C PRO A 152 -10.88 19.32 26.06
N ASP A 153 -10.46 19.08 27.30
CA ASP A 153 -9.18 19.59 27.79
C ASP A 153 -8.02 18.99 26.97
N TYR A 154 -7.41 19.84 26.14
CA TYR A 154 -6.33 19.48 25.24
C TYR A 154 -5.25 20.55 25.33
N SER A 155 -4.03 20.10 25.58
CA SER A 155 -2.83 20.93 25.50
C SER A 155 -1.91 20.35 24.45
N LEU A 156 -1.39 21.22 23.58
CA LEU A 156 -0.27 20.85 22.72
C LEU A 156 0.89 20.46 23.62
N LYS A 157 1.47 19.29 23.38
CA LYS A 157 2.73 18.94 24.02
C LYS A 157 3.83 19.77 23.38
N ASP A 158 4.53 20.57 24.19
CA ASP A 158 5.64 21.42 23.77
C ASP A 158 6.87 20.53 23.49
N SER A 159 6.91 19.81 22.36
CA SER A 159 8.05 18.96 21.99
C SER A 159 8.87 19.60 20.88
N LYS A 160 9.73 20.58 21.25
CA LYS A 160 10.69 21.18 20.30
C LYS A 160 11.65 20.18 19.63
N ASN A 161 11.69 18.90 20.07
CA ASN A 161 12.64 17.88 19.61
C ASN A 161 12.03 16.50 19.30
N GLU A 162 10.71 16.31 19.37
CA GLU A 162 10.05 15.05 18.97
C GLU A 162 8.96 15.40 17.95
N ILE A 163 8.86 14.63 16.87
CA ILE A 163 7.74 14.73 15.91
C ILE A 163 6.47 14.67 16.74
N SER A 164 5.71 15.77 16.77
CA SER A 164 4.61 15.85 17.72
C SER A 164 3.61 14.75 17.38
N LYS A 165 3.27 13.94 18.39
CA LYS A 165 2.18 12.95 18.38
C LYS A 165 0.87 13.56 17.87
N ASP A 166 0.76 14.88 17.91
CA ASP A 166 -0.36 15.68 17.45
C ASP A 166 -0.55 15.68 15.91
N GLU A 167 0.48 15.39 15.10
CA GLU A 167 0.34 15.35 13.63
C GLU A 167 -0.46 14.13 13.17
N LEU A 168 -0.09 12.93 13.64
CA LEU A 168 -0.83 11.70 13.36
C LEU A 168 -2.21 11.72 14.04
N LEU A 169 -2.31 12.27 15.25
CA LEU A 169 -3.60 12.53 15.91
C LEU A 169 -4.51 13.40 15.03
N THR A 170 -3.99 14.49 14.46
CA THR A 170 -4.76 15.34 13.55
C THR A 170 -5.26 14.55 12.34
N ARG A 171 -4.43 13.68 11.75
CA ARG A 171 -4.82 12.80 10.63
C ARG A 171 -5.92 11.82 11.03
N ILE A 172 -5.86 11.27 12.24
CA ILE A 172 -6.84 10.30 12.74
C ILE A 172 -8.19 10.96 13.03
N ILE A 173 -8.19 12.14 13.68
CA ILE A 173 -9.41 12.94 13.88
C ILE A 173 -10.02 13.34 12.54
N PHE A 174 -9.19 13.81 11.61
CA PHE A 174 -9.60 14.16 10.25
C PHE A 174 -10.22 12.98 9.51
N SER A 175 -9.58 11.82 9.59
CA SER A 175 -10.05 10.57 9.00
C SER A 175 -11.41 10.14 9.56
N ALA A 176 -11.54 10.14 10.90
CA ALA A 176 -12.79 9.78 11.57
C ALA A 176 -13.93 10.76 11.25
N LEU A 177 -13.63 12.07 11.19
CA LEU A 177 -14.59 13.10 10.81
C LEU A 177 -15.13 12.89 9.39
N ILE A 178 -14.23 12.73 8.40
CA ILE A 178 -14.63 12.52 7.01
C ILE A 178 -15.49 11.27 6.89
N ASP A 179 -15.08 10.18 7.52
CA ASP A 179 -15.84 8.95 7.44
C ASP A 179 -17.22 9.07 8.09
N ALA A 180 -17.30 9.77 9.22
CA ALA A 180 -18.55 10.02 9.94
C ALA A 180 -19.53 10.92 9.17
N ASP A 181 -19.05 11.99 8.53
CA ASP A 181 -19.91 12.87 7.71
C ASP A 181 -20.50 12.08 6.54
N HIS A 182 -19.67 11.35 5.80
CA HIS A 182 -20.13 10.49 4.71
C HIS A 182 -21.12 9.42 5.17
N GLU A 183 -20.92 8.82 6.34
CA GLU A 183 -21.84 7.86 6.92
C GLU A 183 -23.18 8.49 7.31
N SER A 184 -23.18 9.64 7.99
CA SER A 184 -24.41 10.39 8.32
C SER A 184 -25.20 10.73 7.05
N VAL A 185 -24.51 11.15 5.98
CA VAL A 185 -25.13 11.38 4.66
C VAL A 185 -25.80 10.10 4.15
N ALA A 186 -25.07 8.98 4.15
CA ALA A 186 -25.57 7.71 3.63
C ALA A 186 -26.76 7.17 4.44
N ARG A 187 -26.75 7.34 5.77
CA ARG A 187 -27.85 6.97 6.66
C ARG A 187 -29.11 7.77 6.34
N PHE A 188 -28.98 9.08 6.23
CA PHE A 188 -30.10 9.95 5.84
C PHE A 188 -30.65 9.63 4.45
N MET A 189 -29.78 9.27 3.49
CA MET A 189 -30.20 8.89 2.15
C MET A 189 -30.78 7.47 2.06
N GLY A 190 -30.78 6.69 3.16
CA GLY A 190 -31.21 5.30 3.16
C GLY A 190 -30.32 4.37 2.33
N THR A 191 -29.09 4.81 2.01
CA THR A 191 -28.10 4.03 1.24
C THR A 191 -27.03 3.41 2.12
N TRP A 192 -27.10 3.61 3.43
CA TRP A 192 -26.18 3.02 4.39
C TRP A 192 -26.45 1.53 4.57
N GLN A 193 -25.38 0.74 4.46
CA GLN A 193 -25.39 -0.68 4.78
C GLN A 193 -24.46 -0.87 5.98
N GLU A 194 -24.98 -1.50 7.04
CA GLU A 194 -24.13 -1.83 8.18
C GLU A 194 -23.09 -2.88 7.77
N PRO A 195 -21.81 -2.69 8.10
CA PRO A 195 -20.76 -3.65 7.79
C PRO A 195 -21.08 -5.02 8.42
N GLN A 196 -20.79 -6.10 7.69
CA GLN A 196 -20.87 -7.45 8.26
C GLN A 196 -19.80 -7.63 9.33
N THR A 197 -20.19 -8.14 10.50
CA THR A 197 -19.31 -8.38 11.63
C THR A 197 -19.05 -9.87 11.81
N VAL A 198 -18.02 -10.38 11.13
CA VAL A 198 -17.48 -11.71 11.41
C VAL A 198 -16.32 -11.55 12.40
N SER A 199 -16.37 -12.27 13.52
CA SER A 199 -15.32 -12.17 14.55
C SER A 199 -14.00 -12.77 14.07
N LEU A 200 -12.87 -12.25 14.58
CA LEU A 200 -11.55 -12.77 14.23
C LEU A 200 -11.38 -14.24 14.63
N GLU A 201 -12.03 -14.69 15.71
CA GLU A 201 -12.04 -16.10 16.13
C GLU A 201 -12.69 -17.00 15.08
N THR A 202 -13.84 -16.57 14.55
CA THR A 202 -14.54 -17.31 13.49
C THR A 202 -13.68 -17.38 12.22
N ILE A 203 -13.01 -16.27 11.89
CA ILE A 203 -12.08 -16.20 10.75
C ILE A 203 -10.90 -17.13 10.96
N ARG A 204 -10.31 -17.13 12.17
CA ARG A 204 -9.20 -18.02 12.56
C ARG A 204 -9.60 -19.49 12.46
N ASP A 205 -10.79 -19.86 12.90
CA ASP A 205 -11.28 -21.24 12.81
C ASP A 205 -11.46 -21.68 11.34
N ARG A 206 -12.00 -20.81 10.46
CA ARG A 206 -12.07 -21.08 9.01
C ARG A 206 -10.67 -21.29 8.43
N PHE A 207 -9.73 -20.40 8.77
CA PHE A 207 -8.36 -20.43 8.31
C PHE A 207 -7.62 -21.70 8.74
N GLU A 208 -7.77 -22.11 10.01
CA GLU A 208 -7.18 -23.35 10.52
C GLU A 208 -7.74 -24.59 9.81
N ASN A 209 -9.04 -24.64 9.57
CA ASN A 209 -9.67 -25.73 8.82
C ASN A 209 -9.11 -25.84 7.40
N TYR A 210 -8.87 -24.71 6.74
CA TYR A 210 -8.23 -24.67 5.43
C TYR A 210 -6.78 -25.21 5.49
N VAL A 211 -5.97 -24.74 6.43
CA VAL A 211 -4.58 -25.20 6.59
C VAL A 211 -4.53 -26.70 6.91
N GLN A 212 -5.41 -27.21 7.77
CA GLN A 212 -5.47 -28.64 8.10
C GLN A 212 -5.79 -29.51 6.86
N LYS A 213 -6.66 -29.05 5.97
CA LYS A 213 -6.95 -29.74 4.71
C LYS A 213 -5.72 -29.77 3.79
N LEU A 214 -4.98 -28.66 3.69
CA LEU A 214 -3.74 -28.62 2.92
C LEU A 214 -2.70 -29.59 3.46
N THR A 215 -2.50 -29.61 4.78
CA THR A 215 -1.49 -30.48 5.41
C THR A 215 -1.85 -31.96 5.25
N LYS A 216 -3.13 -32.34 5.42
CA LYS A 216 -3.60 -33.73 5.23
C LYS A 216 -3.36 -34.26 3.81
N ASN A 217 -3.44 -33.38 2.81
CA ASN A 217 -3.26 -33.76 1.40
C ASN A 217 -1.80 -33.67 0.93
N SER A 218 -0.87 -33.29 1.81
CA SER A 218 0.54 -33.09 1.46
C SER A 218 1.40 -34.29 1.83
N GLU A 219 2.34 -34.66 0.96
CA GLU A 219 3.34 -35.69 1.28
C GLU A 219 4.31 -35.20 2.36
N SER A 220 4.75 -36.10 3.24
CA SER A 220 5.75 -35.79 4.26
C SER A 220 7.11 -35.55 3.61
N SER A 221 7.55 -34.29 3.58
CA SER A 221 8.86 -33.86 3.07
C SER A 221 9.58 -32.98 4.09
N PRO A 222 10.92 -32.86 4.05
CA PRO A 222 11.68 -31.95 4.91
C PRO A 222 11.17 -30.49 4.82
N ILE A 223 10.74 -30.04 3.63
CA ILE A 223 10.15 -28.71 3.46
C ILE A 223 8.85 -28.57 4.25
N ASN A 224 7.96 -29.57 4.16
CA ASN A 224 6.67 -29.51 4.83
C ASN A 224 6.82 -29.57 6.36
N GLN A 225 7.85 -30.25 6.86
CA GLN A 225 8.24 -30.19 8.28
C GLN A 225 8.68 -28.78 8.69
N ILE A 226 9.53 -28.13 7.90
CA ILE A 226 9.96 -26.74 8.16
C ILE A 226 8.77 -25.78 8.11
N ARG A 227 7.90 -25.90 7.09
CA ARG A 227 6.67 -25.09 7.00
C ARG A 227 5.79 -25.26 8.23
N THR A 228 5.67 -26.49 8.73
CA THR A 228 4.90 -26.79 9.95
C THR A 228 5.56 -26.19 11.18
N ASP A 229 6.89 -26.29 11.34
CA ASP A 229 7.62 -25.70 12.47
C ASP A 229 7.55 -24.17 12.47
N ILE A 230 7.70 -23.52 11.30
CA ILE A 230 7.51 -22.08 11.14
C ILE A 230 6.08 -21.70 11.53
N TYR A 231 5.08 -22.40 11.01
CA TYR A 231 3.67 -22.14 11.32
C TYR A 231 3.39 -22.24 12.83
N GLN A 232 3.88 -23.29 13.51
CA GLN A 232 3.68 -23.46 14.95
C GLN A 232 4.44 -22.41 15.77
N THR A 233 5.66 -22.05 15.35
CA THR A 233 6.45 -21.02 16.04
C THR A 233 5.77 -19.64 15.91
N CYS A 234 5.18 -19.33 14.75
CA CYS A 234 4.33 -18.14 14.57
C CYS A 234 3.19 -18.09 15.59
N ARG A 235 2.46 -19.19 15.79
CA ARG A 235 1.37 -19.24 16.78
C ARG A 235 1.83 -19.00 18.21
N GLN A 236 2.99 -19.55 18.58
CA GLN A 236 3.55 -19.36 19.91
C GLN A 236 3.96 -17.90 20.13
N SER A 237 4.64 -17.30 19.15
CA SER A 237 5.07 -15.89 19.23
C SER A 237 3.90 -14.91 19.19
N ALA A 238 2.74 -15.31 18.67
CA ALA A 238 1.55 -14.46 18.60
C ALA A 238 1.03 -14.04 19.98
N LEU A 239 1.40 -14.75 21.05
CA LEU A 239 1.00 -14.45 22.43
C LEU A 239 1.81 -13.31 23.07
N ASN A 240 2.82 -12.77 22.39
CA ASN A 240 3.57 -11.63 22.88
C ASN A 240 2.75 -10.34 22.80
N GLU A 241 3.18 -9.33 23.55
CA GLU A 241 2.56 -8.00 23.56
C GLU A 241 2.71 -7.28 22.21
N PRO A 242 1.84 -6.29 21.89
CA PRO A 242 1.97 -5.48 20.69
C PRO A 242 3.33 -4.80 20.57
N GLY A 243 3.88 -4.79 19.36
CA GLY A 243 5.24 -4.31 19.13
C GLY A 243 5.73 -4.50 17.71
N PHE A 244 7.04 -4.48 17.57
CA PHE A 244 7.71 -4.75 16.30
C PHE A 244 8.19 -6.20 16.26
N PHE A 245 7.81 -6.89 15.19
CA PHE A 245 8.16 -8.29 14.97
C PHE A 245 8.88 -8.48 13.64
N ARG A 246 9.76 -9.49 13.58
CA ARG A 246 10.42 -9.94 12.36
C ARG A 246 10.03 -11.38 12.07
N LEU A 247 9.45 -11.60 10.89
CA LEU A 247 9.25 -12.93 10.31
C LEU A 247 10.26 -13.16 9.20
N SER A 248 11.44 -13.65 9.58
CA SER A 248 12.47 -14.09 8.65
C SER A 248 12.24 -15.54 8.25
N THR A 249 11.82 -15.77 7.01
CA THR A 249 11.59 -17.12 6.50
C THR A 249 12.27 -17.28 5.14
N PRO A 250 12.96 -18.42 4.89
CA PRO A 250 13.52 -18.70 3.58
C PRO A 250 12.40 -18.76 2.53
N THR A 251 12.74 -18.42 1.28
CA THR A 251 11.79 -18.49 0.17
C THR A 251 11.27 -19.93 0.02
N GLY A 252 9.94 -20.08 0.00
CA GLY A 252 9.28 -21.40 0.03
C GLY A 252 8.89 -21.92 1.42
N GLY A 253 9.27 -21.22 2.50
CA GLY A 253 8.96 -21.56 3.90
C GLY A 253 7.51 -21.34 4.35
N GLY A 254 6.57 -21.06 3.42
CA GLY A 254 5.16 -20.90 3.76
C GLY A 254 4.82 -19.55 4.44
N LYS A 255 5.55 -18.48 4.07
CA LYS A 255 5.43 -17.15 4.69
C LYS A 255 3.99 -16.62 4.71
N THR A 256 3.26 -16.70 3.60
CA THR A 256 1.89 -16.18 3.47
C THR A 256 0.95 -16.75 4.54
N LEU A 257 0.90 -18.08 4.68
CA LEU A 257 0.02 -18.72 5.67
C LEU A 257 0.52 -18.50 7.11
N SER A 258 1.85 -18.50 7.31
CA SER A 258 2.46 -18.35 8.64
C SER A 258 2.35 -16.92 9.18
N ALA A 259 2.44 -15.91 8.31
CA ALA A 259 2.23 -14.52 8.67
C ALA A 259 0.76 -14.26 9.03
N MET A 260 -0.17 -14.85 8.27
CA MET A 260 -1.61 -14.70 8.54
C MET A 260 -2.03 -15.37 9.84
N ILE A 261 -1.56 -16.60 10.15
CA ILE A 261 -1.90 -17.22 11.43
C ILE A 261 -1.32 -16.45 12.62
N PHE A 262 -0.08 -15.94 12.51
CA PHE A 262 0.49 -15.05 13.53
C PHE A 262 -0.42 -13.86 13.73
N ALA A 263 -0.81 -13.18 12.65
CA ALA A 263 -1.62 -11.98 12.72
C ALA A 263 -3.02 -12.23 13.31
N LEU A 264 -3.66 -13.36 12.96
CA LEU A 264 -4.96 -13.76 13.53
C LEU A 264 -4.86 -14.07 15.02
N ASP A 265 -3.95 -14.97 15.41
CA ASP A 265 -3.80 -15.36 16.81
C ASP A 265 -3.36 -14.15 17.68
N HIS A 266 -2.50 -13.28 17.15
CA HIS A 266 -2.00 -12.09 17.85
C HIS A 266 -3.07 -11.01 18.00
N ALA A 267 -3.85 -10.77 16.93
CA ALA A 267 -4.95 -9.82 17.00
C ALA A 267 -6.03 -10.27 17.98
N ILE A 268 -6.37 -11.57 18.02
CA ILE A 268 -7.31 -12.12 19.00
C ILE A 268 -6.77 -11.96 20.41
N HIS A 269 -5.51 -12.37 20.64
CA HIS A 269 -4.88 -12.30 21.98
C HIS A 269 -4.84 -10.87 22.52
N ASN A 270 -4.45 -9.92 21.68
CA ASN A 270 -4.27 -8.52 22.06
C ASN A 270 -5.49 -7.63 21.75
N GLN A 271 -6.66 -8.22 21.46
CA GLN A 271 -7.91 -7.49 21.21
C GLN A 271 -7.80 -6.41 20.11
N GLN A 272 -6.98 -6.69 19.09
CA GLN A 272 -6.85 -5.84 17.91
C GLN A 272 -7.99 -6.12 16.92
N ASN A 273 -8.40 -5.10 16.18
CA ASN A 273 -9.63 -5.15 15.41
C ASN A 273 -9.49 -5.84 14.06
N ARG A 274 -8.28 -5.79 13.47
CA ARG A 274 -8.08 -6.19 12.06
C ARG A 274 -6.62 -6.45 11.72
N ILE A 275 -6.44 -7.03 10.54
CA ILE A 275 -5.15 -7.36 9.93
C ILE A 275 -5.02 -6.59 8.61
N ILE A 276 -3.89 -5.94 8.40
CA ILE A 276 -3.55 -5.22 7.17
C ILE A 276 -2.30 -5.86 6.58
N TYR A 277 -2.47 -6.59 5.48
CA TYR A 277 -1.39 -7.26 4.75
C TYR A 277 -0.94 -6.41 3.55
N CYS A 278 0.33 -6.01 3.55
CA CYS A 278 0.92 -5.06 2.62
C CYS A 278 2.12 -5.67 1.86
N PRO A 279 1.89 -6.35 0.72
CA PRO A 279 2.96 -6.72 -0.19
C PRO A 279 3.34 -5.55 -1.12
N PRO A 280 4.57 -5.54 -1.67
CA PRO A 280 5.07 -4.40 -2.44
C PRO A 280 4.57 -4.36 -3.90
N TYR A 281 4.23 -5.52 -4.49
CA TYR A 281 3.85 -5.62 -5.91
C TYR A 281 2.41 -6.10 -6.07
N THR A 282 1.70 -5.55 -7.06
CA THR A 282 0.32 -5.93 -7.37
C THR A 282 0.17 -7.39 -7.78
N SER A 283 1.18 -7.99 -8.43
CA SER A 283 1.17 -9.42 -8.78
C SER A 283 1.12 -10.35 -7.57
N ILE A 284 1.67 -9.94 -6.42
CA ILE A 284 1.60 -10.71 -5.16
C ILE A 284 0.22 -10.55 -4.51
N ILE A 285 -0.43 -9.41 -4.71
CA ILE A 285 -1.70 -9.07 -4.05
C ILE A 285 -2.79 -10.03 -4.47
N GLU A 286 -3.02 -10.19 -5.78
CA GLU A 286 -4.08 -11.07 -6.33
C GLU A 286 -3.93 -12.50 -5.76
N GLN A 287 -2.72 -13.05 -5.79
CA GLN A 287 -2.46 -14.39 -5.27
C GLN A 287 -2.69 -14.50 -3.74
N SER A 288 -2.26 -13.49 -2.98
CA SER A 288 -2.39 -13.52 -1.51
C SER A 288 -3.85 -13.30 -1.09
N ALA A 289 -4.56 -12.39 -1.76
CA ALA A 289 -5.97 -12.13 -1.56
C ALA A 289 -6.81 -13.39 -1.84
N ASP A 290 -6.56 -14.10 -2.95
CA ASP A 290 -7.25 -15.34 -3.28
C ASP A 290 -7.04 -16.44 -2.24
N ILE A 291 -5.80 -16.60 -1.75
CA ILE A 291 -5.50 -17.56 -0.67
C ILE A 291 -6.28 -17.19 0.59
N TYR A 292 -6.33 -15.92 0.96
CA TYR A 292 -7.04 -15.47 2.15
C TYR A 292 -8.56 -15.57 1.99
N ARG A 293 -9.14 -15.28 0.82
CA ARG A 293 -10.56 -15.51 0.53
C ARG A 293 -10.93 -16.99 0.68
N GLN A 294 -10.12 -17.88 0.11
CA GLN A 294 -10.34 -19.32 0.20
C GLN A 294 -10.22 -19.85 1.65
N ALA A 295 -9.31 -19.26 2.43
CA ALA A 295 -9.04 -19.70 3.81
C ALA A 295 -9.98 -19.08 4.85
N CYS A 296 -10.31 -17.79 4.71
CA CYS A 296 -11.03 -16.97 5.69
C CYS A 296 -12.51 -16.73 5.31
N GLY A 297 -12.84 -16.80 4.03
CA GLY A 297 -14.13 -16.40 3.45
C GLY A 297 -14.02 -15.13 2.61
N GLU A 298 -14.84 -15.04 1.55
CA GLU A 298 -14.91 -13.87 0.66
C GLU A 298 -15.43 -12.61 1.40
N ASP A 299 -16.34 -12.83 2.35
CA ASP A 299 -17.07 -11.83 3.12
C ASP A 299 -16.18 -11.00 4.08
N VAL A 300 -14.95 -11.43 4.32
CA VAL A 300 -14.06 -10.86 5.35
C VAL A 300 -12.76 -10.27 4.79
N VAL A 301 -12.51 -10.40 3.48
CA VAL A 301 -11.27 -9.96 2.84
C VAL A 301 -11.53 -8.79 1.88
N LEU A 302 -10.95 -7.64 2.17
CA LEU A 302 -10.88 -6.51 1.24
C LEU A 302 -9.55 -6.52 0.49
N GLU A 303 -9.57 -6.86 -0.79
CA GLU A 303 -8.45 -6.62 -1.71
C GLU A 303 -8.50 -5.16 -2.20
N HIS A 304 -7.45 -4.38 -2.02
CA HIS A 304 -7.45 -2.95 -2.36
C HIS A 304 -6.22 -2.55 -3.18
N HIS A 305 -6.39 -2.44 -4.49
CA HIS A 305 -5.41 -1.88 -5.43
C HIS A 305 -6.09 -1.43 -6.73
N SER A 306 -5.34 -0.78 -7.63
CA SER A 306 -5.86 -0.24 -8.90
C SER A 306 -6.28 -1.32 -9.92
N GLY A 307 -5.94 -2.59 -9.69
CA GLY A 307 -6.12 -3.69 -10.65
C GLY A 307 -7.38 -4.55 -10.47
N VAL A 308 -8.17 -4.35 -9.40
CA VAL A 308 -9.34 -5.18 -9.09
C VAL A 308 -10.46 -4.98 -10.12
N ILE A 309 -11.03 -6.07 -10.64
CA ILE A 309 -12.11 -6.10 -11.65
C ILE A 309 -13.39 -6.60 -10.97
N PHE A 310 -14.55 -6.03 -11.33
CA PHE A 310 -15.86 -6.40 -10.78
C PHE A 310 -16.81 -6.93 -11.84
N GLU A 311 -17.80 -7.72 -11.46
CA GLU A 311 -18.80 -8.29 -12.35
C GLU A 311 -19.93 -7.30 -12.67
N ASN A 312 -20.28 -6.38 -11.76
CA ASN A 312 -21.37 -5.42 -11.94
C ASN A 312 -21.12 -4.07 -11.23
N GLU A 313 -22.02 -3.09 -11.45
CA GLU A 313 -21.90 -1.73 -10.88
C GLU A 313 -22.15 -1.68 -9.37
N GLU A 314 -22.95 -2.60 -8.83
CA GLU A 314 -23.23 -2.69 -7.40
C GLU A 314 -21.98 -3.12 -6.63
N GLU A 315 -21.30 -4.16 -7.11
CA GLU A 315 -20.04 -4.65 -6.54
C GLU A 315 -18.95 -3.56 -6.55
N LEU A 316 -18.84 -2.81 -7.64
CA LEU A 316 -17.92 -1.68 -7.74
C LEU A 316 -18.23 -0.59 -6.72
N LYS A 317 -19.50 -0.20 -6.57
CA LYS A 317 -19.92 0.80 -5.59
C LYS A 317 -19.61 0.34 -4.16
N ASN A 318 -19.86 -0.94 -3.85
CA ASN A 318 -19.55 -1.53 -2.55
C ASN A 318 -18.04 -1.53 -2.30
N TYR A 319 -17.24 -1.88 -3.31
CA TYR A 319 -15.79 -1.77 -3.24
C TYR A 319 -15.29 -0.34 -3.01
N GLU A 320 -15.85 0.67 -3.68
CA GLU A 320 -15.42 2.06 -3.49
C GLU A 320 -15.64 2.52 -2.05
N ILE A 321 -16.78 2.16 -1.46
CA ILE A 321 -17.08 2.45 -0.07
C ILE A 321 -16.08 1.70 0.84
N ALA A 322 -15.91 0.39 0.65
CA ALA A 322 -15.02 -0.44 1.44
C ALA A 322 -13.55 0.01 1.35
N SER A 323 -13.07 0.34 0.17
CA SER A 323 -11.69 0.79 -0.10
C SER A 323 -11.38 2.15 0.51
N GLN A 324 -12.38 3.02 0.66
CA GLN A 324 -12.23 4.31 1.35
C GLN A 324 -12.38 4.20 2.87
N ARG A 325 -13.11 3.20 3.37
CA ARG A 325 -13.36 3.01 4.82
C ARG A 325 -12.37 2.09 5.51
N TRP A 326 -11.95 1.00 4.87
CA TRP A 326 -11.17 -0.08 5.48
C TRP A 326 -11.85 -0.68 6.73
N ASP A 327 -13.15 -0.95 6.62
CA ASP A 327 -13.95 -1.54 7.71
C ASP A 327 -13.89 -3.08 7.76
N TYR A 328 -13.22 -3.73 6.81
CA TYR A 328 -13.03 -5.20 6.79
C TYR A 328 -12.00 -5.69 7.83
N PRO A 329 -12.19 -6.90 8.40
CA PRO A 329 -11.26 -7.49 9.37
C PRO A 329 -9.93 -7.92 8.74
N ILE A 330 -9.91 -8.26 7.44
CA ILE A 330 -8.68 -8.51 6.69
C ILE A 330 -8.62 -7.56 5.50
N ILE A 331 -7.56 -6.75 5.42
CA ILE A 331 -7.29 -5.83 4.32
C ILE A 331 -6.00 -6.27 3.64
N VAL A 332 -6.06 -6.50 2.33
CA VAL A 332 -4.92 -6.85 1.48
C VAL A 332 -4.69 -5.68 0.53
N THR A 333 -3.62 -4.92 0.71
CA THR A 333 -3.38 -3.66 -0.02
C THR A 333 -1.92 -3.52 -0.44
N THR A 334 -1.59 -2.65 -1.39
CA THR A 334 -0.17 -2.39 -1.69
C THR A 334 0.51 -1.63 -0.55
N THR A 335 1.81 -1.83 -0.38
CA THR A 335 2.68 -0.99 0.48
C THR A 335 2.59 0.49 0.10
N VAL A 336 2.45 0.77 -1.20
CA VAL A 336 2.22 2.13 -1.75
C VAL A 336 0.95 2.73 -1.18
N GLN A 337 -0.18 2.04 -1.35
CA GLN A 337 -1.48 2.51 -0.89
C GLN A 337 -1.51 2.67 0.63
N PHE A 338 -0.86 1.78 1.38
CA PHE A 338 -0.77 1.88 2.83
C PHE A 338 -0.07 3.17 3.27
N PHE A 339 1.16 3.39 2.82
CA PHE A 339 1.93 4.57 3.25
C PHE A 339 1.40 5.86 2.63
N GLU A 340 1.02 5.89 1.36
CA GLU A 340 0.45 7.10 0.75
C GLU A 340 -0.83 7.54 1.46
N SER A 341 -1.65 6.62 1.98
CA SER A 341 -2.80 6.99 2.82
C SER A 341 -2.37 7.69 4.12
N LEU A 342 -1.27 7.25 4.75
CA LEU A 342 -0.74 7.84 5.98
C LEU A 342 -0.12 9.23 5.75
N PHE A 343 0.50 9.48 4.59
CA PHE A 343 1.17 10.76 4.29
C PHE A 343 0.29 11.74 3.46
N SER A 344 -0.84 11.29 2.91
CA SER A 344 -1.74 12.12 2.07
C SER A 344 -2.38 13.28 2.83
N ARG A 345 -2.75 14.35 2.10
CA ARG A 345 -3.64 15.40 2.62
C ARG A 345 -5.10 15.25 2.16
N HIS A 346 -5.38 14.35 1.22
CA HIS A 346 -6.63 14.33 0.48
C HIS A 346 -7.72 13.55 1.23
N PRO A 347 -8.95 14.09 1.37
CA PRO A 347 -10.00 13.44 2.14
C PRO A 347 -10.26 11.97 1.78
N SER A 348 -10.34 11.66 0.48
CA SER A 348 -10.60 10.29 -0.02
C SER A 348 -9.50 9.27 0.35
N GLN A 349 -8.24 9.71 0.41
CA GLN A 349 -7.12 8.85 0.80
C GLN A 349 -7.04 8.73 2.33
N CYS A 350 -7.29 9.83 3.05
CA CYS A 350 -7.21 9.86 4.51
C CYS A 350 -8.40 9.17 5.20
N ARG A 351 -9.56 9.01 4.54
CA ARG A 351 -10.80 8.47 5.15
C ARG A 351 -10.63 7.13 5.88
N LYS A 352 -9.66 6.32 5.47
CA LYS A 352 -9.34 5.01 6.08
C LYS A 352 -8.33 5.03 7.23
N VAL A 353 -7.58 6.12 7.41
CA VAL A 353 -6.43 6.17 8.33
C VAL A 353 -6.80 5.83 9.78
N HIS A 354 -7.96 6.27 10.26
CA HIS A 354 -8.41 5.95 11.62
C HIS A 354 -8.60 4.44 11.85
N ARG A 355 -8.91 3.66 10.80
CA ARG A 355 -9.03 2.19 10.88
C ARG A 355 -7.70 1.46 10.94
N ILE A 356 -6.57 2.13 10.67
CA ILE A 356 -5.24 1.54 10.84
C ILE A 356 -4.91 1.36 12.32
N THR A 357 -5.45 2.21 13.20
CA THR A 357 -5.27 2.09 14.65
C THR A 357 -5.79 0.75 15.17
N ASN A 358 -5.17 0.21 16.22
CA ASN A 358 -5.50 -1.08 16.82
C ASN A 358 -5.53 -2.24 15.80
N SER A 359 -4.50 -2.34 14.95
CA SER A 359 -4.39 -3.36 13.89
C SER A 359 -3.05 -4.07 13.89
N VAL A 360 -3.03 -5.32 13.40
CA VAL A 360 -1.79 -6.00 13.00
C VAL A 360 -1.45 -5.63 11.56
N ILE A 361 -0.30 -4.99 11.36
CA ILE A 361 0.21 -4.54 10.05
C ILE A 361 1.34 -5.48 9.64
N VAL A 362 1.13 -6.25 8.57
CA VAL A 362 2.13 -7.14 7.99
C VAL A 362 2.72 -6.51 6.74
N LEU A 363 3.98 -6.08 6.81
CA LEU A 363 4.71 -5.53 5.66
C LEU A 363 5.56 -6.63 5.03
N ASP A 364 5.11 -7.19 3.91
CA ASP A 364 5.84 -8.23 3.18
C ASP A 364 6.91 -7.62 2.27
N GLU A 365 8.02 -8.34 2.13
CA GLU A 365 9.21 -7.95 1.36
C GLU A 365 9.69 -6.51 1.70
N ILE A 366 9.82 -6.21 3.00
CA ILE A 366 10.16 -4.87 3.53
C ILE A 366 11.45 -4.26 2.92
N GLN A 367 12.38 -5.09 2.44
CA GLN A 367 13.62 -4.67 1.79
C GLN A 367 13.42 -3.92 0.46
N VAL A 368 12.23 -4.03 -0.14
CA VAL A 368 11.88 -3.34 -1.40
C VAL A 368 11.61 -1.84 -1.17
N LEU A 369 11.42 -1.40 0.08
CA LEU A 369 11.16 0.00 0.38
C LEU A 369 12.26 0.94 -0.14
N PRO A 370 11.90 2.06 -0.80
CA PRO A 370 12.88 3.03 -1.27
C PRO A 370 13.69 3.63 -0.12
N GLU A 371 15.01 3.55 -0.22
CA GLU A 371 15.93 4.01 0.83
C GLU A 371 15.68 5.47 1.24
N LYS A 372 15.35 6.33 0.28
CA LYS A 372 15.10 7.78 0.48
C LYS A 372 13.91 8.11 1.39
N TYR A 373 13.04 7.13 1.66
CA TYR A 373 11.85 7.28 2.52
C TYR A 373 11.92 6.44 3.80
N LEU A 374 13.01 5.71 4.05
CA LEU A 374 13.07 4.78 5.18
C LEU A 374 12.95 5.50 6.53
N ALA A 375 13.53 6.68 6.71
CA ALA A 375 13.43 7.41 7.97
C ALA A 375 11.99 7.86 8.29
N PRO A 376 11.24 8.55 7.39
CA PRO A 376 9.84 8.89 7.67
C PRO A 376 8.93 7.66 7.80
N ILE A 377 9.20 6.57 7.06
CA ILE A 377 8.47 5.30 7.22
C ILE A 377 8.69 4.69 8.60
N MET A 378 9.93 4.53 9.04
CA MET A 378 10.20 3.96 10.37
C MET A 378 9.59 4.80 11.49
N GLN A 379 9.55 6.12 11.29
CA GLN A 379 8.98 7.04 12.24
C GLN A 379 7.46 6.92 12.36
N ILE A 380 6.71 6.91 11.26
CA ILE A 380 5.25 6.73 11.31
C ILE A 380 4.89 5.34 11.87
N LEU A 381 5.67 4.30 11.57
CA LEU A 381 5.46 2.97 12.14
C LEU A 381 5.68 2.95 13.65
N ARG A 382 6.71 3.66 14.15
CA ARG A 382 6.93 3.81 15.60
C ARG A 382 5.74 4.46 16.27
N GLU A 383 5.25 5.57 15.72
CA GLU A 383 4.07 6.27 16.25
C GLU A 383 2.84 5.34 16.28
N LEU A 384 2.60 4.54 15.24
CA LEU A 384 1.50 3.57 15.19
C LEU A 384 1.59 2.50 16.30
N VAL A 385 2.78 1.98 16.56
CA VAL A 385 2.99 0.98 17.63
C VAL A 385 2.88 1.61 19.01
N GLU A 386 3.57 2.73 19.23
CA GLU A 386 3.69 3.36 20.56
C GLU A 386 2.42 4.07 21.01
N ASP A 387 1.68 4.71 20.10
CA ASP A 387 0.54 5.57 20.44
C ASP A 387 -0.82 5.04 19.97
N TRP A 388 -0.86 4.07 19.06
CA TRP A 388 -2.10 3.63 18.39
C TRP A 388 -2.36 2.13 18.48
N HIS A 389 -1.64 1.43 19.36
CA HIS A 389 -1.82 0.00 19.68
C HIS A 389 -1.78 -0.91 18.45
N CYS A 390 -0.92 -0.55 17.49
CA CYS A 390 -0.67 -1.39 16.34
C CYS A 390 0.46 -2.39 16.63
N THR A 391 0.42 -3.52 15.93
CA THR A 391 1.57 -4.43 15.82
C THR A 391 2.12 -4.34 14.42
N VAL A 392 3.44 -4.27 14.25
CA VAL A 392 4.09 -4.21 12.94
C VAL A 392 4.97 -5.42 12.75
N VAL A 393 4.69 -6.21 11.71
CA VAL A 393 5.43 -7.42 11.35
C VAL A 393 6.19 -7.19 10.06
N PHE A 394 7.52 -7.26 10.11
CA PHE A 394 8.38 -7.22 8.93
C PHE A 394 8.64 -8.62 8.40
N CYS A 395 8.10 -8.89 7.23
CA CYS A 395 8.16 -10.18 6.56
C CYS A 395 9.19 -10.14 5.44
N SER A 396 10.23 -10.98 5.49
CA SER A 396 11.25 -11.04 4.42
C SER A 396 12.06 -12.33 4.46
N ALA A 397 12.61 -12.73 3.32
CA ALA A 397 13.70 -13.71 3.29
C ALA A 397 15.07 -13.07 3.57
N THR A 398 15.20 -11.77 3.38
CA THR A 398 16.44 -11.00 3.53
C THR A 398 16.15 -9.73 4.32
N GLN A 399 16.20 -9.80 5.65
CA GLN A 399 15.89 -8.64 6.50
C GLN A 399 16.96 -7.56 6.35
N PRO A 400 16.58 -6.32 6.00
CA PRO A 400 17.51 -5.20 6.02
C PRO A 400 17.94 -4.87 7.45
N TRP A 401 19.18 -4.42 7.60
CA TRP A 401 19.68 -3.92 8.87
C TRP A 401 19.33 -2.43 9.02
N TYR A 402 18.20 -2.13 9.66
CA TYR A 402 17.78 -0.73 9.86
C TYR A 402 18.52 0.01 10.97
N GLY A 403 19.58 -0.53 11.57
CA GLY A 403 20.23 0.06 12.76
C GLY A 403 20.68 1.52 12.62
N VAL A 404 20.98 1.99 11.40
CA VAL A 404 21.25 3.42 11.12
C VAL A 404 20.05 4.34 11.43
N LEU A 405 18.83 3.82 11.41
CA LEU A 405 17.58 4.54 11.67
C LEU A 405 17.16 4.48 13.14
N LYS A 406 18.00 3.89 14.00
CA LYS A 406 17.72 3.62 15.43
C LYS A 406 16.33 3.00 15.62
N PRO A 407 16.01 1.89 14.93
CA PRO A 407 14.67 1.35 14.93
C PRO A 407 14.34 0.81 16.33
N PRO A 408 13.06 0.65 16.65
CA PRO A 408 12.63 0.03 17.90
C PRO A 408 13.16 -1.41 18.00
N THR A 409 13.15 -1.95 19.22
CA THR A 409 13.51 -3.36 19.44
C THR A 409 12.53 -4.24 18.69
N PHE A 410 13.05 -5.14 17.87
CA PHE A 410 12.24 -6.13 17.17
C PHE A 410 12.35 -7.48 17.85
N GLU A 411 11.21 -8.11 18.08
CA GLU A 411 11.12 -9.52 18.46
C GLU A 411 11.19 -10.39 17.20
N ASP A 412 12.10 -11.38 17.21
CA ASP A 412 12.18 -12.36 16.13
C ASP A 412 11.11 -13.44 16.38
N ILE A 413 10.11 -13.54 15.48
CA ILE A 413 9.04 -14.55 15.58
C ILE A 413 9.65 -15.95 15.53
N ILE A 414 10.61 -16.15 14.62
CA ILE A 414 11.39 -17.40 14.55
C ILE A 414 12.70 -17.17 15.28
N PRO A 415 12.98 -17.89 16.39
CA PRO A 415 14.22 -17.75 17.11
C PRO A 415 15.44 -17.93 16.18
N PRO A 416 16.51 -17.13 16.35
CA PRO A 416 17.67 -17.16 15.46
C PRO A 416 18.21 -18.55 15.17
N GLN A 417 18.28 -19.43 16.17
CA GLN A 417 18.79 -20.80 16.01
C GLN A 417 17.91 -21.64 15.07
N LYS A 418 16.58 -21.57 15.21
CA LYS A 418 15.64 -22.27 14.32
C LYS A 418 15.67 -21.68 12.91
N ARG A 419 15.69 -20.34 12.82
CA ARG A 419 15.78 -19.63 11.55
C ARG A 419 17.01 -20.09 10.78
N ASP A 420 18.18 -20.08 11.40
CA ASP A 420 19.44 -20.45 10.74
C ASP A 420 19.41 -21.92 10.25
N GLN A 421 18.76 -22.82 11.00
CA GLN A 421 18.51 -24.21 10.55
C GLN A 421 17.57 -24.27 9.34
N HIS A 422 16.47 -23.50 9.33
CA HIS A 422 15.53 -23.46 8.21
C HIS A 422 16.20 -22.95 6.93
N PHE A 423 16.99 -21.88 7.03
CA PHE A 423 17.77 -21.36 5.90
C PHE A 423 18.84 -22.35 5.45
N ALA A 424 19.53 -23.03 6.38
CA ALA A 424 20.53 -24.04 6.02
C ALA A 424 19.94 -25.23 5.26
N ILE A 425 18.72 -25.67 5.59
CA ILE A 425 18.07 -26.80 4.90
C ILE A 425 17.47 -26.34 3.56
N LEU A 426 16.70 -25.25 3.55
CA LEU A 426 16.03 -24.78 2.33
C LEU A 426 16.97 -24.11 1.33
N GLY A 427 18.11 -23.58 1.79
CA GLY A 427 19.15 -22.99 0.92
C GLY A 427 19.92 -24.03 0.10
N GLN A 428 20.00 -25.29 0.56
CA GLN A 428 20.70 -26.37 -0.15
C GLN A 428 20.11 -26.71 -1.53
N ARG A 429 18.91 -26.20 -1.85
CA ARG A 429 18.26 -26.42 -3.15
C ARG A 429 18.94 -25.67 -4.29
N VAL A 430 19.68 -24.59 -3.99
CA VAL A 430 20.36 -23.76 -4.98
C VAL A 430 21.87 -23.89 -4.81
N HIS A 431 22.57 -24.12 -5.92
CA HIS A 431 24.02 -24.06 -5.98
C HIS A 431 24.45 -22.72 -6.59
N TYR A 432 24.96 -21.82 -5.76
CA TYR A 432 25.39 -20.50 -6.22
C TYR A 432 26.72 -20.57 -6.96
N HIS A 433 26.76 -19.99 -8.15
CA HIS A 433 27.99 -19.80 -8.91
C HIS A 433 28.15 -18.31 -9.22
N TYR A 434 29.30 -17.71 -8.93
CA TYR A 434 29.60 -16.34 -9.33
C TYR A 434 30.63 -16.35 -10.45
N GLN A 435 30.24 -15.72 -11.56
CA GLN A 435 31.08 -15.52 -12.73
C GLN A 435 31.65 -14.10 -12.69
N PRO A 436 32.94 -13.92 -12.32
CA PRO A 436 33.53 -12.60 -12.10
C PRO A 436 33.88 -11.87 -13.40
N THR A 437 34.11 -12.62 -14.49
CA THR A 437 34.40 -12.03 -15.81
C THR A 437 33.08 -11.79 -16.55
N PRO A 438 32.81 -10.56 -17.01
CA PRO A 438 31.62 -10.27 -17.79
C PRO A 438 31.48 -11.20 -19.00
N TRP A 439 30.24 -11.61 -19.27
CA TRP A 439 29.88 -12.47 -20.40
C TRP A 439 29.26 -11.67 -21.54
N THR A 440 29.35 -12.23 -22.74
CA THR A 440 28.46 -11.89 -23.86
C THR A 440 27.18 -12.74 -23.79
N TRP A 441 26.18 -12.41 -24.61
CA TRP A 441 24.99 -13.26 -24.72
C TRP A 441 25.31 -14.62 -25.33
N GLU A 442 26.30 -14.67 -26.22
CA GLU A 442 26.81 -15.89 -26.84
C GLU A 442 27.48 -16.80 -25.81
N ASP A 443 28.19 -16.24 -24.83
CA ASP A 443 28.78 -17.02 -23.74
C ASP A 443 27.71 -17.63 -22.84
N LEU A 444 26.67 -16.86 -22.49
CA LEU A 444 25.54 -17.36 -21.71
C LEU A 444 24.77 -18.45 -22.47
N LEU A 445 24.53 -18.26 -23.77
CA LEU A 445 23.92 -19.26 -24.64
C LEU A 445 24.73 -20.56 -24.65
N ARG A 446 26.06 -20.44 -24.81
CA ARG A 446 26.98 -21.58 -24.79
C ARG A 446 26.95 -22.31 -23.46
N ASP A 447 26.93 -21.58 -22.35
CA ASP A 447 26.85 -22.17 -21.01
C ASP A 447 25.54 -22.95 -20.80
N ILE A 448 24.39 -22.39 -21.20
CA ILE A 448 23.09 -23.10 -21.15
C ILE A 448 23.14 -24.41 -21.95
N GLN A 449 23.70 -24.36 -23.16
CA GLN A 449 23.79 -25.53 -24.04
C GLN A 449 24.75 -26.60 -23.50
N GLN A 450 25.90 -26.20 -22.98
CA GLN A 450 26.93 -27.10 -22.46
C GLN A 450 26.46 -27.84 -21.21
N ASN A 451 25.75 -27.14 -20.31
CA ASN A 451 25.21 -27.74 -19.09
C ASN A 451 23.89 -28.49 -19.30
N GLN A 452 23.36 -28.50 -20.54
CA GLN A 452 22.13 -29.21 -20.93
C GLN A 452 20.92 -28.89 -20.03
N HIS A 453 20.78 -27.63 -19.62
CA HIS A 453 19.67 -27.23 -18.77
C HIS A 453 18.34 -27.30 -19.54
N PRO A 454 17.37 -28.14 -19.12
CA PRO A 454 16.13 -28.35 -19.88
C PRO A 454 15.21 -27.12 -19.82
N ASN A 455 15.27 -26.35 -18.75
CA ASN A 455 14.61 -25.07 -18.62
C ASN A 455 15.47 -24.14 -17.76
N ALA A 456 15.46 -22.84 -18.08
CA ALA A 456 16.26 -21.86 -17.36
C ALA A 456 15.54 -20.52 -17.24
N LEU A 457 15.75 -19.87 -16.09
CA LEU A 457 15.30 -18.52 -15.82
C LEU A 457 16.46 -17.54 -15.93
N ILE A 458 16.36 -16.59 -16.84
CA ILE A 458 17.32 -15.50 -17.04
C ILE A 458 16.68 -14.21 -16.53
N VAL A 459 17.27 -13.58 -15.53
CA VAL A 459 16.75 -12.33 -14.96
C VAL A 459 17.75 -11.20 -15.13
N VAL A 460 17.26 -10.11 -15.71
CA VAL A 460 18.05 -8.90 -15.97
C VAL A 460 17.38 -7.67 -15.41
N SER A 461 18.16 -6.61 -15.13
CA SER A 461 17.62 -5.45 -14.43
C SER A 461 16.89 -4.45 -15.33
N ARG A 462 17.11 -4.48 -16.65
CA ARG A 462 16.56 -3.48 -17.59
C ARG A 462 15.92 -4.11 -18.82
N LYS A 463 14.86 -3.48 -19.32
CA LYS A 463 14.10 -3.90 -20.51
C LYS A 463 14.96 -4.03 -21.76
N LYS A 464 15.93 -3.13 -21.96
CA LYS A 464 16.87 -3.19 -23.10
C LYS A 464 17.69 -4.48 -23.09
N ALA A 465 18.21 -4.87 -21.92
CA ALA A 465 18.94 -6.13 -21.77
C ALA A 465 18.00 -7.34 -21.92
N ALA A 466 16.76 -7.25 -21.43
CA ALA A 466 15.78 -8.34 -21.59
C ALA A 466 15.46 -8.58 -23.06
N LYS A 467 15.32 -7.50 -23.84
CA LYS A 467 15.11 -7.57 -25.29
C LYS A 467 16.31 -8.17 -26.02
N THR A 468 17.52 -7.64 -25.82
CA THR A 468 18.71 -8.13 -26.54
C THR A 468 19.05 -9.56 -26.16
N GLY A 469 18.86 -9.94 -24.89
CA GLY A 469 19.00 -11.31 -24.44
C GLY A 469 17.93 -12.24 -25.03
N PHE A 470 16.67 -11.79 -25.16
CA PHE A 470 15.63 -12.56 -25.83
C PHE A 470 15.99 -12.85 -27.28
N GLU A 471 16.46 -11.84 -28.02
CA GLU A 471 16.88 -11.97 -29.42
C GLU A 471 18.03 -12.99 -29.55
N ALA A 472 19.03 -12.94 -28.68
CA ALA A 472 20.16 -13.88 -28.70
C ALA A 472 19.77 -15.31 -28.27
N LEU A 473 18.94 -15.44 -27.22
CA LEU A 473 18.56 -16.73 -26.64
C LEU A 473 17.42 -17.42 -27.38
N SER A 474 16.74 -16.73 -28.31
CA SER A 474 15.70 -17.33 -29.16
C SER A 474 16.22 -18.52 -29.98
N LEU A 475 17.54 -18.61 -30.20
CA LEU A 475 18.20 -19.77 -30.83
C LEU A 475 18.02 -21.08 -30.06
N LEU A 476 17.70 -21.03 -28.77
CA LEU A 476 17.38 -22.22 -27.97
C LEU A 476 16.02 -22.84 -28.35
N GLY A 477 15.14 -22.07 -28.99
CA GLY A 477 13.72 -22.41 -29.14
C GLY A 477 12.97 -22.36 -27.80
N ASN A 478 11.65 -22.21 -27.84
CA ASN A 478 10.81 -22.13 -26.64
C ASN A 478 11.27 -21.05 -25.62
N CYS A 479 11.79 -19.93 -26.15
CA CYS A 479 12.19 -18.79 -25.36
C CYS A 479 11.00 -17.85 -25.19
N TYR A 480 10.79 -17.37 -23.98
CA TYR A 480 9.74 -16.44 -23.59
C TYR A 480 10.36 -15.19 -22.99
N HIS A 481 9.67 -14.06 -23.11
CA HIS A 481 10.08 -12.80 -22.53
C HIS A 481 8.99 -12.20 -21.65
N LEU A 482 9.38 -11.70 -20.47
CA LEU A 482 8.48 -10.97 -19.56
C LEU A 482 9.08 -9.62 -19.16
N SER A 483 8.36 -8.54 -19.47
CA SER A 483 8.67 -7.20 -18.97
C SER A 483 7.40 -6.34 -18.89
N THR A 484 7.51 -5.16 -18.28
CA THR A 484 6.40 -4.20 -18.24
C THR A 484 6.14 -3.50 -19.58
N ASN A 485 6.75 -3.92 -20.69
CA ASN A 485 6.34 -3.53 -22.05
C ASN A 485 5.15 -4.34 -22.57
N LEU A 486 4.88 -5.49 -21.97
CA LEU A 486 3.67 -6.26 -22.19
C LEU A 486 2.55 -5.67 -21.33
N TYR A 487 1.31 -5.58 -21.80
CA TYR A 487 0.18 -5.15 -20.96
C TYR A 487 -0.22 -6.27 -19.99
N ALA A 488 -0.94 -5.93 -18.92
CA ALA A 488 -1.22 -6.85 -17.81
C ALA A 488 -1.87 -8.16 -18.26
N GLN A 489 -2.91 -8.07 -19.10
CA GLN A 489 -3.60 -9.25 -19.61
C GLN A 489 -2.68 -10.19 -20.41
N HIS A 490 -1.83 -9.65 -21.28
CA HIS A 490 -0.87 -10.46 -22.05
C HIS A 490 0.19 -11.12 -21.18
N ARG A 491 0.70 -10.40 -20.16
CA ARG A 491 1.63 -11.00 -19.18
C ARG A 491 1.01 -12.20 -18.48
N ARG A 492 -0.27 -12.12 -18.10
CA ARG A 492 -0.99 -13.23 -17.46
C ARG A 492 -1.05 -14.46 -18.37
N GLN A 493 -1.35 -14.27 -19.65
CA GLN A 493 -1.40 -15.35 -20.64
C GLN A 493 -0.03 -16.05 -20.78
N ILE A 494 1.06 -15.28 -20.96
CA ILE A 494 2.41 -15.83 -21.06
C ILE A 494 2.80 -16.60 -19.77
N ILE A 495 2.49 -16.05 -18.60
CA ILE A 495 2.78 -16.71 -17.32
C ILE A 495 2.01 -18.04 -17.20
N GLN A 496 0.74 -18.08 -17.62
CA GLN A 496 -0.07 -19.31 -17.61
C GLN A 496 0.51 -20.37 -18.55
N GLU A 497 0.93 -19.97 -19.76
CA GLU A 497 1.57 -20.87 -20.72
C GLU A 497 2.87 -21.44 -20.15
N ILE A 498 3.76 -20.59 -19.60
CA ILE A 498 5.01 -21.04 -18.99
C ILE A 498 4.74 -22.00 -17.83
N LYS A 499 3.76 -21.69 -16.96
CA LYS A 499 3.35 -22.59 -15.86
C LYS A 499 2.94 -23.97 -16.38
N GLN A 500 2.12 -24.02 -17.42
CA GLN A 500 1.68 -25.29 -18.02
C GLN A 500 2.87 -26.07 -18.58
N ARG A 501 3.76 -25.42 -19.33
CA ARG A 501 4.94 -26.07 -19.93
C ARG A 501 5.91 -26.61 -18.90
N LEU A 502 6.17 -25.85 -17.83
CA LEU A 502 7.02 -26.32 -16.72
C LEU A 502 6.39 -27.53 -16.02
N LYS A 503 5.06 -27.55 -15.85
CA LYS A 503 4.33 -28.71 -15.30
C LYS A 503 4.43 -29.94 -16.21
N GLU A 504 4.37 -29.74 -17.53
CA GLU A 504 4.52 -30.78 -18.54
C GLU A 504 5.99 -31.17 -18.81
N LYS A 505 6.95 -30.56 -18.09
CA LYS A 505 8.40 -30.77 -18.23
C LYS A 505 8.92 -30.51 -19.65
N LEU A 506 8.29 -29.56 -20.36
CA LEU A 506 8.72 -29.16 -21.70
C LEU A 506 9.88 -28.15 -21.62
N PRO A 507 10.83 -28.18 -22.58
CA PRO A 507 11.91 -27.21 -22.62
C PRO A 507 11.37 -25.78 -22.66
N THR A 508 11.81 -24.96 -21.71
CA THR A 508 11.23 -23.62 -21.50
C THR A 508 12.29 -22.67 -20.97
N PHE A 509 12.60 -21.62 -21.74
CA PHE A 509 13.56 -20.60 -21.34
C PHE A 509 12.83 -19.28 -21.16
N LEU A 510 13.02 -18.64 -20.02
CA LEU A 510 12.37 -17.37 -19.74
C LEU A 510 13.42 -16.30 -19.46
N ILE A 511 13.43 -15.24 -20.27
CA ILE A 511 14.13 -14.01 -19.93
C ILE A 511 13.16 -12.97 -19.39
N SER A 512 13.44 -12.42 -18.21
CA SER A 512 12.55 -11.47 -17.56
C SER A 512 13.30 -10.31 -16.93
N THR A 513 12.61 -9.17 -16.79
CA THR A 513 12.99 -8.16 -15.82
C THR A 513 12.66 -8.63 -14.38
N GLN A 514 12.71 -7.75 -13.38
CA GLN A 514 12.39 -8.07 -11.97
C GLN A 514 10.94 -8.57 -11.72
N LEU A 515 10.09 -8.65 -12.75
CA LEU A 515 8.70 -9.10 -12.63
C LEU A 515 8.54 -10.52 -12.06
N VAL A 516 9.52 -11.39 -12.29
CA VAL A 516 9.51 -12.80 -11.82
C VAL A 516 10.04 -12.96 -10.40
N GLU A 517 10.72 -11.94 -9.86
CA GLU A 517 11.31 -12.01 -8.51
C GLU A 517 10.20 -12.15 -7.45
N ALA A 518 9.04 -11.54 -7.70
CA ALA A 518 7.94 -11.43 -6.76
C ALA A 518 6.58 -11.73 -7.41
N GLY A 519 5.77 -12.58 -6.77
CA GLY A 519 4.36 -12.79 -7.15
C GLY A 519 4.09 -13.72 -8.33
N VAL A 520 5.10 -14.45 -8.83
CA VAL A 520 4.89 -15.47 -9.87
C VAL A 520 5.37 -16.84 -9.37
N ASP A 521 4.45 -17.80 -9.29
CA ASP A 521 4.75 -19.18 -8.89
C ASP A 521 5.32 -19.97 -10.07
N LEU A 522 6.64 -19.82 -10.29
CA LEU A 522 7.43 -20.56 -11.29
C LEU A 522 8.58 -21.31 -10.59
N ASP A 523 8.94 -22.47 -11.13
CA ASP A 523 10.03 -23.33 -10.65
C ASP A 523 10.88 -23.80 -11.83
N PHE A 524 12.12 -23.31 -11.90
CA PHE A 524 13.09 -23.64 -12.95
C PHE A 524 14.23 -24.52 -12.43
N ASP A 525 14.84 -25.29 -13.33
CA ASP A 525 15.97 -26.19 -13.09
C ASP A 525 17.32 -25.47 -13.06
N ALA A 526 17.44 -24.31 -13.68
CA ALA A 526 18.63 -23.47 -13.68
C ALA A 526 18.26 -21.99 -13.68
N GLY A 527 19.12 -21.16 -13.08
CA GLY A 527 18.95 -19.72 -13.02
C GLY A 527 20.20 -18.97 -13.47
N TYR A 528 19.98 -17.85 -14.14
CA TYR A 528 21.00 -16.89 -14.54
C TYR A 528 20.56 -15.50 -14.11
N ARG A 529 21.24 -14.89 -13.14
CA ARG A 529 20.92 -13.54 -12.65
C ARG A 529 22.03 -12.56 -13.01
N LEU A 530 21.68 -11.56 -13.82
CA LEU A 530 22.55 -10.41 -14.01
C LEU A 530 22.78 -9.73 -12.66
N ILE A 531 24.01 -9.38 -12.34
CA ILE A 531 24.37 -8.84 -11.04
C ILE A 531 23.57 -7.59 -10.68
N THR A 532 23.10 -7.56 -9.43
CA THR A 532 22.20 -6.55 -8.87
C THR A 532 22.37 -6.52 -7.34
N GLY A 533 21.43 -5.96 -6.58
CA GLY A 533 21.38 -6.09 -5.12
C GLY A 533 21.22 -7.55 -4.66
N LEU A 534 21.77 -7.85 -3.48
CA LEU A 534 21.77 -9.20 -2.91
C LEU A 534 20.35 -9.76 -2.68
N ASP A 535 19.41 -8.90 -2.29
CA ASP A 535 17.99 -9.19 -2.14
C ASP A 535 17.36 -9.76 -3.41
N SER A 536 17.53 -9.09 -4.54
CA SER A 536 17.00 -9.55 -5.83
C SER A 536 17.63 -10.87 -6.28
N ILE A 537 18.91 -11.12 -5.96
CA ILE A 537 19.59 -12.40 -6.24
C ILE A 537 18.93 -13.53 -5.44
N ILE A 538 18.68 -13.32 -4.15
CA ILE A 538 18.06 -14.32 -3.27
C ILE A 538 16.59 -14.54 -3.63
N GLN A 539 15.85 -13.50 -4.03
CA GLN A 539 14.49 -13.64 -4.57
C GLN A 539 14.48 -14.47 -5.87
N THR A 540 15.47 -14.29 -6.75
CA THR A 540 15.63 -15.11 -7.95
C THR A 540 15.91 -16.57 -7.59
N ALA A 541 16.77 -16.84 -6.60
CA ALA A 541 16.98 -18.18 -6.04
C ALA A 541 15.68 -18.81 -5.51
N GLY A 542 14.73 -17.98 -5.05
CA GLY A 542 13.34 -18.33 -4.72
C GLY A 542 12.53 -19.01 -5.83
N ARG A 543 12.99 -18.93 -7.09
CA ARG A 543 12.36 -19.49 -8.28
C ARG A 543 13.14 -20.65 -8.91
N ILE A 544 14.29 -21.00 -8.32
CA ILE A 544 15.16 -22.09 -8.77
C ILE A 544 14.99 -23.27 -7.81
N ASN A 545 14.64 -24.44 -8.34
CA ASN A 545 14.35 -25.65 -7.57
C ASN A 545 13.43 -25.42 -6.35
N ARG A 546 12.35 -24.66 -6.57
CA ARG A 546 11.40 -24.20 -5.54
C ARG A 546 10.70 -25.36 -4.83
N ASN A 547 10.46 -26.47 -5.53
CA ASN A 547 9.87 -27.68 -4.96
C ASN A 547 10.90 -28.65 -4.34
N HIS A 548 12.17 -28.27 -4.26
CA HIS A 548 13.27 -29.03 -3.63
C HIS A 548 13.39 -30.48 -4.12
N ARG A 549 13.70 -30.60 -5.41
CA ARG A 549 14.15 -31.85 -6.02
C ARG A 549 15.46 -32.31 -5.35
N PRO A 550 15.77 -33.63 -5.34
CA PRO A 550 16.93 -34.19 -4.65
C PRO A 550 18.29 -33.60 -5.07
N SER A 551 18.42 -33.15 -6.32
CA SER A 551 19.61 -32.46 -6.81
C SER A 551 19.49 -30.95 -6.63
N SER A 552 20.56 -30.29 -6.19
CA SER A 552 20.62 -28.83 -6.21
C SER A 552 20.66 -28.30 -7.65
N SER A 553 20.09 -27.12 -7.86
CA SER A 553 20.03 -26.46 -9.16
C SER A 553 20.96 -25.24 -9.19
N PRO A 554 21.68 -25.00 -10.29
CA PRO A 554 22.62 -23.88 -10.36
C PRO A 554 21.89 -22.55 -10.46
N LEU A 555 22.40 -21.55 -9.75
CA LEU A 555 22.12 -20.14 -9.98
C LEU A 555 23.44 -19.42 -10.28
N THR A 556 23.64 -19.10 -11.55
CA THR A 556 24.80 -18.35 -12.01
C THR A 556 24.54 -16.85 -11.90
N ILE A 557 25.32 -16.17 -11.08
CA ILE A 557 25.36 -14.71 -10.95
C ILE A 557 26.44 -14.22 -11.89
N PHE A 558 26.05 -13.46 -12.91
CA PHE A 558 26.94 -13.03 -13.98
C PHE A 558 26.85 -11.52 -14.21
N ASP A 559 27.81 -10.99 -14.95
CA ASP A 559 27.80 -9.64 -15.47
C ASP A 559 27.79 -9.67 -17.00
N LEU A 560 27.38 -8.58 -17.65
CA LEU A 560 27.35 -8.47 -19.11
C LEU A 560 28.32 -7.41 -19.60
N GLU A 561 29.04 -7.72 -20.68
CA GLU A 561 29.83 -6.73 -21.39
C GLU A 561 28.96 -5.57 -21.88
N ASN A 562 29.45 -4.34 -21.73
CA ASN A 562 28.78 -3.11 -22.18
C ASN A 562 27.35 -2.93 -21.62
N CYS A 563 27.01 -3.57 -20.49
CA CYS A 563 25.71 -3.40 -19.88
C CYS A 563 25.57 -2.02 -19.23
N GLU A 564 24.74 -1.15 -19.79
CA GLU A 564 24.48 0.14 -19.14
C GLU A 564 23.74 -0.06 -17.80
N ARG A 565 24.11 0.75 -16.80
CA ARG A 565 23.60 0.68 -15.42
C ARG A 565 23.08 2.05 -15.01
N LEU A 566 21.97 2.07 -14.26
CA LEU A 566 21.50 3.30 -13.63
C LEU A 566 22.51 3.75 -12.56
N PRO A 567 22.75 5.07 -12.42
CA PRO A 567 23.61 5.58 -11.36
C PRO A 567 23.20 5.09 -9.96
N SER A 568 21.90 4.96 -9.70
CA SER A 568 21.33 4.45 -8.45
C SER A 568 21.77 3.03 -8.10
N ASP A 569 21.99 2.18 -9.10
CA ASP A 569 22.24 0.75 -8.90
C ASP A 569 23.74 0.45 -8.74
N ARG A 570 24.61 1.37 -9.17
CA ARG A 570 26.07 1.16 -9.21
C ARG A 570 26.63 0.80 -7.84
N GLN A 571 26.19 1.50 -6.80
CA GLN A 571 26.66 1.26 -5.44
C GLN A 571 26.22 -0.11 -4.93
N ARG A 572 24.95 -0.48 -5.10
CA ARG A 572 24.43 -1.80 -4.72
C ARG A 572 25.15 -2.93 -5.45
N ILE A 573 25.40 -2.78 -6.75
CA ILE A 573 26.13 -3.76 -7.55
C ILE A 573 27.57 -3.91 -7.04
N LEU A 574 28.28 -2.80 -6.78
CA LEU A 574 29.66 -2.84 -6.29
C LEU A 574 29.77 -3.58 -4.95
N TYR A 575 28.89 -3.29 -3.99
CA TYR A 575 28.88 -4.01 -2.71
C TYR A 575 28.54 -5.49 -2.88
N THR A 576 27.67 -5.81 -3.84
CA THR A 576 27.30 -7.20 -4.14
C THR A 576 28.46 -7.96 -4.76
N GLN A 577 29.16 -7.36 -5.74
CA GLN A 577 30.38 -7.91 -6.33
C GLN A 577 31.42 -8.24 -5.27
N LYS A 578 31.72 -7.27 -4.39
CA LYS A 578 32.65 -7.47 -3.28
C LYS A 578 32.24 -8.63 -2.37
N LYS A 579 30.95 -8.69 -1.98
CA LYS A 579 30.43 -9.76 -1.13
C LYS A 579 30.56 -11.13 -1.79
N LEU A 580 30.26 -11.24 -3.09
CA LEU A 580 30.38 -12.48 -3.85
C LEU A 580 31.83 -12.92 -3.98
N GLU A 581 32.74 -12.00 -4.30
CA GLU A 581 34.19 -12.28 -4.35
C GLU A 581 34.75 -12.74 -3.00
N ASP A 582 34.37 -12.07 -1.91
CA ASP A 582 34.82 -12.41 -0.56
C ASP A 582 34.33 -13.81 -0.17
N LEU A 583 33.07 -14.14 -0.44
CA LEU A 583 32.52 -15.48 -0.18
C LEU A 583 33.16 -16.55 -1.06
N GLN A 584 33.41 -16.25 -2.34
CA GLN A 584 34.07 -17.19 -3.25
C GLN A 584 35.51 -17.47 -2.84
N LYS A 585 36.29 -16.45 -2.48
CA LYS A 585 37.66 -16.61 -1.94
C LYS A 585 37.71 -17.46 -0.67
N GLN A 586 36.65 -17.41 0.14
CA GLN A 586 36.51 -18.19 1.37
C GLN A 586 35.90 -19.58 1.16
N ASN A 587 35.55 -19.97 -0.08
CA ASN A 587 34.77 -21.18 -0.39
C ASN A 587 33.42 -21.25 0.35
N LYS A 588 32.78 -20.10 0.59
CA LYS A 588 31.52 -19.94 1.33
C LYS A 588 30.38 -19.40 0.46
N ILE A 589 30.50 -19.42 -0.87
CA ILE A 589 29.46 -18.89 -1.76
C ILE A 589 28.10 -19.60 -1.61
N GLN A 590 28.09 -20.86 -1.20
CA GLN A 590 26.84 -21.59 -0.94
C GLN A 590 26.09 -21.12 0.31
N ALA A 591 26.73 -20.30 1.15
CA ALA A 591 26.11 -19.67 2.30
C ALA A 591 25.56 -18.25 1.98
N LEU A 592 25.46 -17.87 0.70
CA LEU A 592 25.10 -16.51 0.28
C LEU A 592 23.77 -16.03 0.87
N ASP A 593 22.79 -16.92 0.94
CA ASP A 593 21.43 -16.69 1.43
C ASP A 593 21.28 -16.89 2.95
N GLN A 594 22.35 -17.19 3.67
CA GLN A 594 22.33 -17.23 5.14
C GLN A 594 22.15 -15.82 5.72
N GLU A 595 21.38 -15.72 6.81
CA GLU A 595 21.03 -14.44 7.44
C GLU A 595 22.26 -13.60 7.79
N GLU A 596 23.33 -14.21 8.33
CA GLU A 596 24.57 -13.49 8.67
C GLU A 596 25.16 -12.75 7.46
N ASN A 597 25.14 -13.40 6.29
CA ASN A 597 25.67 -12.83 5.05
C ASN A 597 24.77 -11.73 4.49
N CYS A 598 23.46 -11.93 4.56
CA CYS A 598 22.45 -10.95 4.14
C CYS A 598 22.48 -9.70 5.03
N SER A 599 22.41 -9.90 6.34
CA SER A 599 22.44 -8.83 7.34
C SER A 599 23.75 -8.04 7.28
N GLY A 600 24.89 -8.73 7.13
CA GLY A 600 26.20 -8.09 6.96
C GLY A 600 26.33 -7.25 5.69
N TYR A 601 25.70 -7.68 4.59
CA TYR A 601 25.60 -6.90 3.35
C TYR A 601 24.81 -5.61 3.57
N PHE A 602 23.58 -5.69 4.11
CA PHE A 602 22.74 -4.52 4.33
C PHE A 602 23.35 -3.55 5.35
N LYS A 603 23.97 -4.07 6.41
CA LYS A 603 24.70 -3.25 7.37
C LYS A 603 25.77 -2.41 6.69
N THR A 604 26.56 -3.03 5.83
CA THR A 604 27.62 -2.34 5.08
C THR A 604 27.05 -1.30 4.12
N LEU A 605 26.03 -1.68 3.35
CA LEU A 605 25.36 -0.80 2.38
C LEU A 605 24.77 0.45 3.05
N PHE A 606 24.01 0.26 4.13
CA PHE A 606 23.33 1.36 4.82
C PHE A 606 24.28 2.21 5.66
N THR A 607 25.30 1.62 6.29
CA THR A 607 26.34 2.40 6.99
C THR A 607 27.11 3.28 6.01
N ALA A 608 27.49 2.76 4.84
CA ALA A 608 28.19 3.56 3.84
C ALA A 608 27.36 4.77 3.38
N LYS A 609 26.07 4.54 3.05
CA LYS A 609 25.15 5.61 2.66
C LYS A 609 24.94 6.63 3.79
N HIS A 610 24.85 6.18 5.04
CA HIS A 610 24.77 7.07 6.20
C HIS A 610 26.06 7.91 6.38
N THR A 611 27.24 7.34 6.14
CA THR A 611 28.52 8.07 6.34
C THR A 611 28.82 9.10 5.25
N GLN A 612 28.23 8.95 4.06
CA GLN A 612 28.42 9.87 2.93
C GLN A 612 27.62 11.19 3.07
N SER A 613 26.75 11.33 4.09
CA SER A 613 25.90 12.50 4.30
C SER A 613 26.59 13.64 5.06
N SER A 614 27.81 14.02 4.68
CA SER A 614 28.55 15.11 5.33
C SER A 614 27.96 16.52 5.07
N ASN A 615 26.94 16.65 4.22
CA ASN A 615 26.35 17.94 3.78
C ASN A 615 24.82 18.06 4.03
N GLN A 616 24.37 18.03 5.28
CA GLN A 616 23.01 18.39 5.73
C GLN A 616 21.80 17.56 5.22
N VAL A 617 21.92 16.73 4.19
CA VAL A 617 20.80 15.88 3.70
C VAL A 617 20.86 14.51 4.36
N ASN A 618 19.81 14.14 5.10
CA ASN A 618 19.64 12.76 5.57
C ASN A 618 19.31 11.87 4.36
N ASN A 619 20.23 11.00 3.95
CA ASN A 619 20.07 10.12 2.78
C ASN A 619 18.92 9.10 2.90
N PHE A 620 18.27 9.00 4.07
CA PHE A 620 17.06 8.20 4.30
C PHE A 620 15.79 9.04 4.47
N ASP A 621 15.92 10.37 4.37
CA ASP A 621 14.86 11.37 4.34
C ASP A 621 15.25 12.48 3.35
N GLU A 622 15.48 12.10 2.08
CA GLU A 622 16.07 13.01 1.08
C GLU A 622 15.20 14.26 0.84
N GLU A 623 13.88 14.11 1.03
CA GLU A 623 12.89 15.16 0.86
C GLU A 623 12.52 15.84 2.20
N ASP A 624 13.28 15.65 3.29
CA ASP A 624 13.07 16.29 4.60
C ASP A 624 11.59 16.17 5.10
N ILE A 625 11.01 14.99 4.96
CA ILE A 625 9.60 14.71 5.25
C ILE A 625 9.33 14.75 6.74
N ASN A 626 10.23 14.25 7.59
CA ASN A 626 10.02 14.28 9.04
C ASN A 626 9.95 15.71 9.58
N SER A 627 10.81 16.61 9.08
CA SER A 627 10.75 18.04 9.40
C SER A 627 9.45 18.68 8.90
N LYS A 628 9.00 18.35 7.68
CA LYS A 628 7.70 18.82 7.16
C LYS A 628 6.53 18.34 8.04
N ARG A 629 6.59 17.11 8.56
CA ARG A 629 5.59 16.57 9.51
C ARG A 629 5.63 17.29 10.85
N LEU A 630 6.82 17.49 11.43
CA LEU A 630 7.04 18.30 12.64
C LEU A 630 6.41 19.68 12.55
N ASN A 631 6.48 20.28 11.36
CA ASN A 631 5.95 21.61 11.08
C ASN A 631 4.51 21.58 10.53
N TYR A 632 3.78 20.46 10.67
CA TYR A 632 2.39 20.31 10.21
C TYR A 632 2.18 20.76 8.74
N GLU A 633 3.16 20.49 7.87
CA GLU A 633 3.15 20.88 6.46
C GLU A 633 2.48 19.81 5.58
N PHE A 634 1.27 19.39 5.94
CA PHE A 634 0.52 18.29 5.31
C PHE A 634 0.55 18.26 3.78
N LYS A 635 0.43 19.42 3.11
CA LYS A 635 0.52 19.53 1.64
C LYS A 635 1.92 19.20 1.14
N LYS A 636 2.97 19.75 1.76
CA LYS A 636 4.35 19.47 1.36
C LYS A 636 4.72 18.01 1.63
N VAL A 637 4.24 17.44 2.74
CA VAL A 637 4.40 16.01 3.04
C VAL A 637 3.76 15.15 1.93
N SER A 638 2.51 15.44 1.58
CA SER A 638 1.79 14.70 0.52
C SER A 638 2.41 14.87 -0.87
N GLU A 639 3.09 15.97 -1.14
CA GLU A 639 3.79 16.21 -2.42
C GLU A 639 5.17 15.50 -2.45
N ALA A 640 5.86 15.44 -1.31
CA ALA A 640 7.19 14.85 -1.16
C ALA A 640 7.18 13.32 -1.05
N PHE A 641 6.17 12.75 -0.38
CA PHE A 641 6.06 11.30 -0.20
C PHE A 641 5.26 10.69 -1.37
N LYS A 642 5.99 10.17 -2.37
CA LYS A 642 5.43 9.40 -3.49
C LYS A 642 6.24 8.13 -3.67
N LEU A 643 5.71 6.99 -3.24
CA LEU A 643 6.44 5.72 -3.30
C LEU A 643 6.66 5.25 -4.74
N ILE A 644 5.72 5.60 -5.62
CA ILE A 644 5.90 5.47 -7.07
C ILE A 644 6.08 6.87 -7.64
N GLU A 645 7.25 7.13 -8.25
CA GLU A 645 7.48 8.38 -8.95
C GLU A 645 6.61 8.46 -10.21
N GLU A 646 5.65 9.37 -10.23
CA GLU A 646 4.81 9.74 -11.39
C GLU A 646 5.63 10.55 -12.41
N ASN A 647 6.80 10.07 -12.81
CA ASN A 647 7.66 10.79 -13.75
C ASN A 647 7.13 10.63 -15.17
N ASN A 648 6.49 11.67 -15.72
CA ASN A 648 6.23 11.83 -17.16
C ASN A 648 5.79 10.53 -17.85
N LYS A 649 4.86 9.77 -17.26
CA LYS A 649 4.35 8.54 -17.85
C LYS A 649 2.86 8.71 -18.16
N ILE A 650 2.48 8.23 -19.32
CA ILE A 650 1.11 8.16 -19.80
C ILE A 650 0.81 6.70 -20.08
N ASP A 651 -0.32 6.22 -19.57
CA ASP A 651 -0.83 4.90 -19.92
C ASP A 651 -1.39 4.92 -21.34
N VAL A 652 -0.82 4.09 -22.21
CA VAL A 652 -1.32 3.86 -23.57
C VAL A 652 -2.08 2.54 -23.63
N ILE A 653 -3.24 2.55 -24.27
CA ILE A 653 -4.09 1.37 -24.45
C ILE A 653 -3.68 0.62 -25.71
N ILE A 654 -3.48 -0.69 -25.56
CA ILE A 654 -3.17 -1.61 -26.66
C ILE A 654 -4.47 -2.30 -27.12
N THR A 655 -4.88 -2.09 -28.36
CA THR A 655 -6.16 -2.58 -28.90
C THR A 655 -6.04 -3.89 -29.69
N ARG A 656 -5.03 -4.73 -29.39
CA ARG A 656 -4.85 -6.01 -30.08
C ARG A 656 -5.90 -7.05 -29.70
N ASP A 657 -6.34 -7.03 -28.45
CA ASP A 657 -7.38 -7.92 -27.98
C ASP A 657 -8.77 -7.42 -28.39
N ARG A 658 -9.64 -8.36 -28.78
CA ARG A 658 -11.01 -8.08 -29.20
C ARG A 658 -11.76 -7.24 -28.17
N ARG A 659 -11.65 -7.60 -26.88
CA ARG A 659 -12.31 -6.90 -25.78
C ARG A 659 -11.82 -5.45 -25.64
N ALA A 660 -10.52 -5.21 -25.76
CA ALA A 660 -9.96 -3.85 -25.74
C ALA A 660 -10.51 -3.00 -26.90
N SER A 661 -10.58 -3.58 -28.11
CA SER A 661 -11.18 -2.92 -29.28
C SER A 661 -12.66 -2.62 -29.09
N GLU A 662 -13.45 -3.53 -28.52
CA GLU A 662 -14.87 -3.32 -28.19
C GLU A 662 -15.06 -2.14 -27.22
N LEU A 663 -14.28 -2.10 -26.14
CA LEU A 663 -14.32 -1.01 -25.15
C LEU A 663 -13.94 0.34 -25.76
N ILE A 664 -12.90 0.38 -26.60
CA ILE A 664 -12.50 1.61 -27.29
C ILE A 664 -13.55 2.06 -28.31
N ASN A 665 -14.19 1.15 -29.03
CA ASN A 665 -15.26 1.50 -29.97
C ASN A 665 -16.48 2.05 -29.23
N LYS A 666 -16.86 1.45 -28.10
CA LYS A 666 -17.92 1.98 -27.23
C LYS A 666 -17.58 3.38 -26.71
N LEU A 667 -16.34 3.59 -26.25
CA LEU A 667 -15.89 4.92 -25.80
C LEU A 667 -15.95 5.97 -26.93
N LYS A 668 -15.69 5.57 -28.18
CA LYS A 668 -15.79 6.44 -29.36
C LYS A 668 -17.24 6.73 -29.77
N SER A 669 -18.15 5.75 -29.66
CA SER A 669 -19.55 5.92 -30.06
C SER A 669 -20.39 6.62 -29.00
N ASP A 670 -20.25 6.18 -27.75
CA ASP A 670 -21.16 6.55 -26.65
C ASP A 670 -20.56 7.66 -25.77
N ASN A 671 -19.29 8.01 -26.01
CA ASN A 671 -18.50 8.95 -25.22
C ASN A 671 -18.45 8.61 -23.71
N PHE A 672 -18.71 7.34 -23.37
CA PHE A 672 -18.90 6.87 -22.01
C PHE A 672 -18.44 5.42 -21.87
N LEU A 673 -17.65 5.17 -20.83
CA LEU A 673 -17.43 3.84 -20.27
C LEU A 673 -17.84 3.92 -18.80
N ASN A 674 -18.53 2.90 -18.31
CA ASN A 674 -18.73 2.80 -16.87
C ASN A 674 -17.40 2.42 -16.19
N GLN A 675 -17.33 2.55 -14.88
CA GLN A 675 -16.07 2.40 -14.17
C GLN A 675 -15.55 0.94 -14.14
N LYS A 676 -16.41 -0.07 -14.25
CA LYS A 676 -16.00 -1.47 -14.51
C LYS A 676 -15.25 -1.57 -15.84
N GLU A 677 -15.84 -1.01 -16.91
CA GLU A 677 -15.25 -1.00 -18.24
C GLU A 677 -13.92 -0.23 -18.30
N TRP A 678 -13.79 0.87 -17.54
CA TRP A 678 -12.51 1.56 -17.37
C TRP A 678 -11.44 0.64 -16.77
N ARG A 679 -11.76 -0.09 -15.71
CA ARG A 679 -10.79 -1.01 -15.08
C ARG A 679 -10.42 -2.18 -15.99
N GLU A 680 -11.38 -2.74 -16.73
CA GLU A 680 -11.09 -3.72 -17.78
C GLU A 680 -10.16 -3.12 -18.84
N LEU A 681 -10.43 -1.90 -19.30
CA LEU A 681 -9.62 -1.22 -20.31
C LEU A 681 -8.16 -1.03 -19.84
N TYR A 682 -7.95 -0.68 -18.58
CA TYR A 682 -6.62 -0.52 -18.00
C TYR A 682 -5.82 -1.83 -17.91
N GLN A 683 -6.45 -3.01 -18.01
CA GLN A 683 -5.71 -4.28 -18.12
C GLN A 683 -4.95 -4.42 -19.45
N TYR A 684 -5.32 -3.61 -20.44
CA TYR A 684 -4.70 -3.52 -21.76
C TYR A 684 -3.78 -2.29 -21.87
N SER A 685 -3.49 -1.61 -20.76
CA SER A 685 -2.60 -0.46 -20.74
C SER A 685 -1.13 -0.83 -20.53
N VAL A 686 -0.26 0.02 -21.05
CA VAL A 686 1.17 0.04 -20.74
C VAL A 686 1.60 1.47 -20.49
N SER A 687 2.30 1.72 -19.39
CA SER A 687 2.84 3.05 -19.10
C SER A 687 4.09 3.33 -19.93
N VAL A 688 4.06 4.40 -20.74
CA VAL A 688 5.19 4.88 -21.56
C VAL A 688 5.52 6.33 -21.19
N THR A 689 6.69 6.85 -21.59
CA THR A 689 7.00 8.25 -21.32
C THR A 689 6.08 9.19 -22.11
N THR A 690 5.86 10.41 -21.60
CA THR A 690 5.05 11.44 -22.27
C THR A 690 5.52 11.68 -23.70
N ALA A 691 6.83 11.73 -23.93
CA ALA A 691 7.39 11.89 -25.27
C ALA A 691 7.01 10.73 -26.22
N ILE A 692 7.08 9.48 -25.74
CA ILE A 692 6.69 8.30 -26.52
C ILE A 692 5.18 8.30 -26.77
N ALA A 693 4.37 8.62 -25.76
CA ALA A 693 2.91 8.73 -25.91
C ALA A 693 2.52 9.84 -26.91
N GLN A 694 3.23 10.97 -26.94
CA GLN A 694 2.99 12.03 -27.93
C GLN A 694 3.39 11.62 -29.34
N ALA A 695 4.49 10.87 -29.49
CA ALA A 695 5.02 10.47 -30.79
C ALA A 695 4.25 9.30 -31.43
N LYS A 696 3.75 8.38 -30.60
CA LYS A 696 3.18 7.09 -31.03
C LYS A 696 1.79 6.82 -30.47
N GLY A 697 1.19 7.78 -29.78
CA GLY A 697 -0.15 7.69 -29.23
C GLY A 697 -1.15 8.57 -29.97
N GLU A 698 -2.40 8.15 -30.00
CA GLU A 698 -3.55 8.94 -30.43
C GLU A 698 -4.43 9.20 -29.20
N ILE A 699 -4.57 10.46 -28.79
CA ILE A 699 -5.51 10.81 -27.71
C ILE A 699 -6.92 10.76 -28.27
N ILE A 700 -7.76 9.94 -27.66
CA ILE A 700 -9.20 9.91 -27.87
C ILE A 700 -9.87 10.28 -26.55
N ASN A 701 -11.05 10.90 -26.61
CA ASN A 701 -12.00 11.19 -25.51
C ASN A 701 -11.45 11.17 -24.05
N GLN A 702 -11.53 12.30 -23.33
CA GLN A 702 -11.21 12.38 -21.89
C GLN A 702 -9.80 11.84 -21.51
N ASN A 703 -8.77 12.15 -22.30
CA ASN A 703 -7.36 11.83 -22.06
C ASN A 703 -6.97 10.34 -22.18
N VAL A 704 -7.71 9.51 -22.91
CA VAL A 704 -7.27 8.14 -23.22
C VAL A 704 -6.28 8.15 -24.38
N CYS A 705 -5.09 7.60 -24.17
CA CYS A 705 -4.09 7.52 -25.23
C CYS A 705 -4.11 6.11 -25.86
N LEU A 706 -4.44 5.99 -27.14
CA LEU A 706 -4.33 4.73 -27.89
C LEU A 706 -2.93 4.57 -28.44
N TRP A 707 -2.34 3.39 -28.27
CA TRP A 707 -1.07 3.08 -28.92
C TRP A 707 -1.23 2.88 -30.43
N LYS A 708 -0.39 3.57 -31.22
CA LYS A 708 -0.27 3.47 -32.69
C LYS A 708 1.10 3.00 -33.15
N GLY A 709 2.04 2.82 -32.24
CA GLY A 709 3.32 2.21 -32.56
C GLY A 709 3.21 0.69 -32.71
N ASP A 710 4.35 0.05 -32.91
CA ASP A 710 4.42 -1.39 -33.04
C ASP A 710 4.29 -2.07 -31.67
N TYR A 711 3.59 -3.20 -31.66
CA TYR A 711 3.48 -4.09 -30.52
C TYR A 711 3.81 -5.49 -30.99
N ASP A 712 4.91 -6.05 -30.51
CA ASP A 712 5.34 -7.41 -30.82
C ASP A 712 4.75 -8.40 -29.82
N GLN A 713 4.41 -9.60 -30.30
CA GLN A 713 3.75 -10.60 -29.46
C GLN A 713 4.69 -11.23 -28.43
N SER A 714 6.00 -11.19 -28.64
CA SER A 714 6.99 -11.72 -27.69
C SER A 714 7.57 -10.62 -26.81
N LEU A 715 7.83 -9.44 -27.38
CA LEU A 715 8.55 -8.34 -26.72
C LEU A 715 7.62 -7.27 -26.12
N GLY A 716 6.36 -7.22 -26.54
CA GLY A 716 5.42 -6.15 -26.19
C GLY A 716 5.70 -4.88 -26.97
N LEU A 717 5.60 -3.71 -26.32
CA LEU A 717 5.90 -2.44 -26.94
C LEU A 717 7.32 -2.38 -27.55
N ILE A 718 7.38 -2.12 -28.86
CA ILE A 718 8.63 -1.76 -29.55
C ILE A 718 8.65 -0.24 -29.66
N SER A 719 9.23 0.42 -28.67
CA SER A 719 9.61 1.83 -28.82
C SER A 719 10.96 1.87 -29.53
N THR A 720 10.97 2.09 -30.85
CA THR A 720 12.15 2.66 -31.51
C THR A 720 12.31 4.08 -30.98
N ASN A 721 13.23 4.27 -30.03
CA ASN A 721 13.83 5.58 -29.83
C ASN A 721 14.93 5.78 -30.85
#